data_AF-A0A139XC52-F1
#
_entry.id   AF-A0A139XC52-F1
#
_cell.length_a   1.000
_cell.length_b   1.000
_cell.length_c   1.000
_cell.angle_alpha   90.00
_cell.angle_beta   90.00
_cell.angle_gamma   90.00
#
_symmetry.space_group_name_H-M   'P 1'
#
loop_
_entity.id
_entity.type
_entity.pdbx_description
1 polymer ?
#
loop_
_entity_poly.entity_id
_entity_poly.type
_entity_poly.pdbx_seq_one_letter_code
_entity_poly.pdbx_strand_id
1 'polypeptide(L)'
;MKSLPPSAKSAIPPLPKNQTLKSQKGTYRIISNVPFTELEKVRFYQGVQIVSHKSLVIKEYLLPEGEFNNTEVSDRKEKFEQLISINLKQKGGQDFRLVIPYDAIAPRDERRCYLINEPINNAITLREYLKQLNSPLTSKQVREVLKQVLQTLWFLHTQKVRLPNGQVLYGLAHGNLSLDSLLIVTNNHQFFIYLCDLAIWEDLFQSPTAKITTHSPEQDLQDLGKLSLYLLWGADRHPDNGKPIDHKNEQHWSQVKDITLKRFIRRILGMETPFADAREALHTLLATEFQSETQQAEQLIIQEVESEKKPATTTKNLLKVILICLSLGIFGSLSGRLVWSQISTAAEMSDGKTSQTAYSLIKDIINVPTGKFQYTSAKSEGTWDYLMTTPGLLSPNEKFGQVLSDREIKLQLSYKSVNSLNEALNQVENKKINFFITQHASNFGLPLQDKQLTSETIAYDGIVIFVPFSDAQRVGSIPQGLNGKISLEQLRRLYSGQITNWKELDDKLPDLPVKLYIPIEKAVVQRFKEIIFKNYPLEAERFQQLIDQKIITLQETINTLRSNILADFENRQNGGIGFGLLSKVYNQCSVYPLSVGEKGKEVQPLVQNNGEDINPQLDLCNDKGSYKPNAEAFSQKLYPFVSPIAVVYPNDEIRSQAGKSFAEILKTDEGQQLLKETGLIPQNKK
;
A
#
# COMPACT_ATOMS: atom_id res chain seq x y z
N MET A 1 40.49 25.29 40.97
CA MET A 1 40.17 24.81 39.61
C MET A 1 39.23 23.61 39.75
N LYS A 2 37.93 23.77 39.54
CA LYS A 2 37.01 22.62 39.43
C LYS A 2 37.25 22.00 38.06
N SER A 3 37.67 20.73 38.03
CA SER A 3 37.84 19.97 36.80
C SER A 3 36.53 19.93 36.03
N LEU A 4 36.56 20.32 34.76
CA LEU A 4 35.45 20.11 33.82
C LEU A 4 35.06 18.62 33.84
N PRO A 5 33.77 18.27 33.87
CA PRO A 5 33.35 16.88 33.82
C PRO A 5 33.85 16.26 32.50
N PRO A 6 34.32 15.00 32.52
CA PRO A 6 34.70 14.28 31.31
C PRO A 6 33.56 14.31 30.28
N SER A 7 33.89 14.48 28.99
CA SER A 7 32.89 14.39 27.92
C SER A 7 32.21 13.02 27.96
N ALA A 8 30.91 12.95 27.61
CA ALA A 8 30.11 11.72 27.62
C ALA A 8 30.81 10.54 26.90
N LYS A 9 31.60 10.86 25.87
CA LYS A 9 32.42 9.92 25.09
C LYS A 9 33.47 9.16 25.91
N SER A 10 33.92 9.71 27.05
CA SER A 10 34.99 9.13 27.88
C SER A 10 34.51 8.29 29.07
N ALA A 11 33.20 8.29 29.37
CA ALA A 11 32.66 7.60 30.55
C ALA A 11 32.02 6.23 30.25
N ILE A 12 31.47 6.01 29.04
CA ILE A 12 30.79 4.76 28.66
C ILE A 12 31.48 4.14 27.44
N PRO A 13 32.14 2.95 27.58
CA PRO A 13 32.89 2.35 26.48
C PRO A 13 31.96 1.85 25.36
N PRO A 14 32.44 1.85 24.08
CA PRO A 14 31.75 1.24 22.95
C PRO A 14 31.48 -0.25 23.15
N LEU A 15 30.42 -0.75 22.50
CA LEU A 15 30.08 -2.18 22.54
C LEU A 15 31.13 -3.01 21.77
N PRO A 16 31.69 -4.09 22.36
CA PRO A 16 32.53 -5.03 21.62
C PRO A 16 31.74 -5.85 20.59
N LYS A 17 32.44 -6.27 19.53
CA LYS A 17 31.93 -7.27 18.59
C LYS A 17 31.51 -8.55 19.32
N ASN A 18 30.44 -9.18 18.84
CA ASN A 18 29.78 -10.35 19.42
C ASN A 18 29.04 -10.11 20.74
N GLN A 19 29.01 -8.88 21.26
CA GLN A 19 28.12 -8.55 22.37
C GLN A 19 26.67 -8.84 21.96
N THR A 20 25.93 -9.43 22.89
CA THR A 20 24.55 -9.85 22.69
C THR A 20 23.61 -8.96 23.47
N LEU A 21 22.57 -8.46 22.82
CA LEU A 21 21.49 -7.66 23.40
C LEU A 21 20.21 -8.51 23.40
N LYS A 22 19.44 -8.47 24.49
CA LYS A 22 18.22 -9.28 24.66
C LYS A 22 17.02 -8.39 24.89
N SER A 23 15.89 -8.75 24.29
CA SER A 23 14.59 -8.12 24.48
C SER A 23 13.48 -9.17 24.51
N GLN A 24 12.22 -8.73 24.63
CA GLN A 24 11.06 -9.60 24.47
C GLN A 24 10.85 -10.04 23.00
N LYS A 25 11.30 -9.25 22.01
CA LYS A 25 11.13 -9.55 20.58
C LYS A 25 12.27 -10.41 20.01
N GLY A 26 13.42 -10.50 20.68
CA GLY A 26 14.50 -11.37 20.24
C GLY A 26 15.84 -11.14 20.92
N THR A 27 16.85 -11.75 20.31
CA THR A 27 18.25 -11.61 20.72
C THR A 27 19.08 -11.14 19.54
N TYR A 28 19.89 -10.11 19.76
CA TYR A 28 20.64 -9.39 18.74
C TYR A 28 22.14 -9.48 19.04
N ARG A 29 22.97 -9.60 18.01
CA ARG A 29 24.43 -9.64 18.14
C ARG A 29 25.08 -8.51 17.36
N ILE A 30 25.98 -7.78 18.00
CA ILE A 30 26.82 -6.77 17.36
C ILE A 30 27.84 -7.47 16.45
N ILE A 31 27.90 -7.09 15.17
CA ILE A 31 28.84 -7.68 14.20
C ILE A 31 30.01 -6.74 13.86
N SER A 32 29.83 -5.43 14.03
CA SER A 32 30.90 -4.46 13.79
C SER A 32 31.90 -4.38 14.95
N ASN A 33 33.18 -4.13 14.65
CA ASN A 33 34.23 -3.96 15.66
C ASN A 33 34.18 -2.59 16.35
N VAL A 34 33.66 -1.60 15.63
CA VAL A 34 33.53 -0.20 16.05
C VAL A 34 32.18 0.32 15.54
N PRO A 35 31.62 1.39 16.15
CA PRO A 35 30.47 2.06 15.56
C PRO A 35 30.86 2.66 14.20
N PHE A 36 29.97 2.57 13.21
CA PHE A 36 30.20 3.18 11.90
C PHE A 36 29.85 4.66 11.88
N THR A 37 29.02 5.10 12.83
CA THR A 37 28.71 6.51 13.10
C THR A 37 28.78 6.74 14.61
N GLU A 38 29.53 7.76 15.05
CA GLU A 38 29.67 8.12 16.46
C GLU A 38 29.46 9.62 16.68
N LEU A 39 28.35 9.95 17.35
CA LEU A 39 27.98 11.28 17.79
C LEU A 39 28.25 11.42 19.29
N GLU A 40 27.94 12.57 19.89
CA GLU A 40 28.23 12.83 21.30
C GLU A 40 27.54 11.85 22.27
N LYS A 41 26.28 11.49 21.98
CA LYS A 41 25.44 10.62 22.81
C LYS A 41 24.81 9.45 22.06
N VAL A 42 25.15 9.30 20.78
CA VAL A 42 24.54 8.30 19.90
C VAL A 42 25.63 7.56 19.14
N ARG A 43 25.54 6.24 19.07
CA ARG A 43 26.44 5.40 18.29
C ARG A 43 25.64 4.42 17.43
N PHE A 44 26.14 4.13 16.24
CA PHE A 44 25.47 3.21 15.31
C PHE A 44 26.34 1.98 15.05
N TYR A 45 25.75 0.80 15.17
CA TYR A 45 26.39 -0.49 14.97
C TYR A 45 25.64 -1.31 13.93
N GLN A 46 26.37 -2.16 13.23
CA GLN A 46 25.75 -3.25 12.46
C GLN A 46 25.50 -4.42 13.40
N GLY A 47 24.31 -5.02 13.30
CA GLY A 47 23.92 -6.17 14.08
C GLY A 47 23.15 -7.23 13.29
N VAL A 48 22.94 -8.38 13.91
CA VAL A 48 22.11 -9.46 13.38
C VAL A 48 21.17 -9.99 14.46
N GLN A 49 19.93 -10.33 14.10
CA GLN A 49 19.05 -11.11 14.97
C GLN A 49 19.48 -12.57 14.92
N ILE A 50 19.74 -13.18 16.09
CA ILE A 50 20.37 -14.50 16.15
C ILE A 50 19.50 -15.61 15.55
N VAL A 51 18.18 -15.55 15.76
CA VAL A 51 17.25 -16.61 15.33
C VAL A 51 16.97 -16.58 13.83
N SER A 52 16.70 -15.39 13.28
CA SER A 52 16.31 -15.20 11.87
C SER A 52 17.50 -14.92 10.94
N HIS A 53 18.70 -14.68 11.51
CA HIS A 53 19.87 -14.17 10.81
C HIS A 53 19.64 -12.83 10.06
N LYS A 54 18.58 -12.09 10.42
CA LYS A 54 18.24 -10.81 9.80
C LYS A 54 19.28 -9.73 10.14
N SER A 55 19.77 -9.01 9.12
CA SER A 55 20.66 -7.85 9.28
C SER A 55 19.91 -6.64 9.81
N LEU A 56 20.52 -5.91 10.75
CA LEU A 56 19.91 -4.83 11.51
C LEU A 56 20.90 -3.68 11.77
N VAL A 57 20.37 -2.47 11.96
CA VAL A 57 21.10 -1.31 12.48
C VAL A 57 20.73 -1.14 13.94
N ILE A 58 21.73 -1.03 14.80
CA ILE A 58 21.56 -0.84 16.24
C ILE A 58 22.03 0.57 16.58
N LYS A 59 21.08 1.43 16.96
CA LYS A 59 21.34 2.79 17.42
C LYS A 59 21.39 2.79 18.95
N GLU A 60 22.58 3.01 19.50
CA GLU A 60 22.85 3.11 20.93
C GLU A 60 22.70 4.57 21.38
N TYR A 61 21.95 4.81 22.45
CA TYR A 61 21.85 6.09 23.15
C TYR A 61 22.55 6.02 24.50
N LEU A 62 23.27 7.08 24.86
CA LEU A 62 24.07 7.17 26.09
C LEU A 62 23.44 8.10 27.14
N LEU A 63 23.48 7.69 28.42
CA LEU A 63 22.96 8.44 29.56
C LEU A 63 24.07 8.68 30.63
N PRO A 64 25.04 9.57 30.38
CA PRO A 64 26.20 9.78 31.25
C PRO A 64 25.84 10.31 32.65
N GLU A 65 26.61 9.89 33.67
CA GLU A 65 26.40 10.26 35.10
C GLU A 65 26.52 11.75 35.39
N GLY A 66 27.36 12.46 34.66
CA GLY A 66 27.53 13.91 34.82
C GLY A 66 26.34 14.75 34.34
N GLU A 67 25.36 14.13 33.68
CA GLU A 67 24.25 14.83 33.03
C GLU A 67 22.87 14.30 33.42
N PHE A 68 22.73 12.98 33.61
CA PHE A 68 21.47 12.36 34.00
C PHE A 68 21.59 11.71 35.38
N ASN A 69 20.71 12.09 36.30
CA ASN A 69 20.62 11.42 37.60
C ASN A 69 19.90 10.05 37.50
N ASN A 70 19.95 9.24 38.56
CA ASN A 70 19.43 7.86 38.51
C ASN A 70 17.91 7.80 38.29
N THR A 71 17.15 8.73 38.87
CA THR A 71 15.70 8.82 38.68
C THR A 71 15.39 9.17 37.22
N GLU A 72 16.08 10.16 36.67
CA GLU A 72 15.95 10.59 35.28
C GLU A 72 16.27 9.47 34.28
N VAL A 73 17.28 8.65 34.57
CA VAL A 73 17.65 7.49 33.76
C VAL A 73 16.54 6.45 33.79
N SER A 74 16.01 6.12 34.97
CA SER A 74 14.92 5.16 35.12
C SER A 74 13.67 5.60 34.34
N ASP A 75 13.24 6.85 34.53
CA ASP A 75 12.03 7.39 33.88
C ASP A 75 12.16 7.41 32.35
N ARG A 76 13.35 7.75 31.83
CA ARG A 76 13.61 7.79 30.39
C ARG A 76 13.62 6.39 29.78
N LYS A 77 14.23 5.43 30.46
CA LYS A 77 14.29 4.02 30.02
C LYS A 77 12.91 3.40 29.97
N GLU A 78 12.08 3.66 31.00
CA GLU A 78 10.70 3.20 31.02
C GLU A 78 9.89 3.80 29.85
N LYS A 79 9.98 5.13 29.66
CA LYS A 79 9.33 5.79 28.51
C LYS A 79 9.84 5.21 27.19
N PHE A 80 11.15 5.06 27.02
CA PHE A 80 11.76 4.54 25.80
C PHE A 80 11.25 3.13 25.43
N GLU A 81 11.10 2.22 26.39
CA GLU A 81 10.57 0.88 26.13
C GLU A 81 9.06 0.90 25.86
N GLN A 82 8.28 1.73 26.56
CA GLN A 82 6.84 1.88 26.31
C GLN A 82 6.57 2.30 24.86
N LEU A 83 7.43 3.16 24.34
CA LEU A 83 7.31 3.78 23.03
C LEU A 83 7.38 2.80 21.84
N ILE A 84 7.98 1.61 21.99
CA ILE A 84 7.93 0.56 20.95
C ILE A 84 6.54 0.01 20.69
N SER A 85 5.64 0.16 21.66
CA SER A 85 4.23 -0.26 21.56
C SER A 85 3.35 0.82 20.94
N ILE A 86 3.93 1.95 20.49
CA ILE A 86 3.22 2.90 19.65
C ILE A 86 2.80 2.17 18.37
N ASN A 87 1.52 1.88 18.29
CA ASN A 87 0.89 1.36 17.10
C ASN A 87 0.61 2.56 16.18
N LEU A 88 1.62 2.98 15.44
CA LEU A 88 1.40 3.65 14.17
C LEU A 88 0.74 2.59 13.30
N LYS A 89 -0.60 2.48 13.35
CA LYS A 89 -1.33 1.48 12.57
C LYS A 89 -0.79 1.56 11.15
N GLN A 90 -0.06 0.54 10.72
CA GLN A 90 0.04 0.16 9.31
C GLN A 90 -1.32 -0.41 8.86
N LYS A 91 -2.41 0.29 9.21
CA LYS A 91 -3.52 0.34 8.28
C LYS A 91 -2.91 1.08 7.13
N GLY A 92 -2.58 0.29 6.10
CA GLY A 92 -1.83 0.74 4.93
C GLY A 92 -2.34 2.10 4.52
N GLY A 93 -1.44 2.89 3.97
CA GLY A 93 -1.67 4.18 3.33
C GLY A 93 -0.77 4.25 2.13
N GLN A 94 -0.73 5.38 1.44
CA GLN A 94 0.32 5.64 0.43
C GLN A 94 1.71 5.26 0.96
N ASP A 95 2.68 5.00 0.08
CA ASP A 95 4.08 4.65 0.43
C ASP A 95 4.71 5.73 1.35
N PHE A 96 4.39 5.67 2.65
CA PHE A 96 4.88 6.58 3.67
C PHE A 96 6.19 5.99 4.15
N ARG A 97 7.26 6.67 3.78
CA ARG A 97 8.62 6.13 3.87
C ARG A 97 9.19 6.40 5.25
N LEU A 98 8.44 6.03 6.29
CA LEU A 98 8.85 6.19 7.68
C LEU A 98 9.60 4.94 8.15
N VAL A 99 10.82 5.12 8.64
CA VAL A 99 11.59 4.05 9.28
C VAL A 99 11.05 3.87 10.69
N ILE A 100 10.25 2.82 10.88
CA ILE A 100 9.71 2.45 12.19
C ILE A 100 10.69 1.47 12.86
N PRO A 101 11.06 1.71 14.12
CA PRO A 101 11.91 0.79 14.87
C PRO A 101 11.29 -0.60 15.03
N TYR A 102 12.09 -1.62 14.77
CA TYR A 102 11.73 -3.02 14.96
C TYR A 102 11.62 -3.37 16.44
N ASP A 103 12.54 -2.85 17.27
CA ASP A 103 12.61 -3.14 18.69
C ASP A 103 13.28 -2.01 19.50
N ALA A 104 13.05 -1.98 20.82
CA ALA A 104 13.65 -1.05 21.76
C ALA A 104 14.09 -1.80 23.03
N ILE A 105 15.31 -1.51 23.51
CA ILE A 105 15.92 -2.24 24.63
C ILE A 105 16.53 -1.23 25.62
N ALA A 106 16.15 -1.30 26.89
CA ALA A 106 16.75 -0.48 27.95
C ALA A 106 17.21 -1.34 29.15
N PRO A 107 18.41 -1.95 29.10
CA PRO A 107 18.87 -2.88 30.14
C PRO A 107 18.97 -2.18 31.49
N ARG A 108 18.35 -2.73 32.55
CA ARG A 108 18.23 -2.07 33.87
C ARG A 108 19.55 -1.57 34.46
N ASP A 109 20.60 -2.37 34.35
CA ASP A 109 21.90 -2.11 34.98
C ASP A 109 22.86 -1.28 34.11
N GLU A 110 22.41 -0.85 32.92
CA GLU A 110 23.21 -0.06 32.00
C GLU A 110 22.69 1.37 31.84
N ARG A 111 23.62 2.31 31.65
CA ARG A 111 23.34 3.72 31.34
C ARG A 111 23.25 3.98 29.84
N ARG A 112 22.53 3.10 29.15
CA ARG A 112 22.28 3.18 27.70
C ARG A 112 20.98 2.50 27.30
N CYS A 113 20.50 2.88 26.12
CA CYS A 113 19.34 2.29 25.46
C CYS A 113 19.70 1.93 24.02
N TYR A 114 18.96 1.00 23.42
CA TYR A 114 19.18 0.56 22.06
C TYR A 114 17.88 0.59 21.27
N LEU A 115 17.93 1.21 20.09
CA LEU A 115 16.86 1.17 19.12
C LEU A 115 17.31 0.30 17.94
N ILE A 116 16.49 -0.68 17.60
CA ILE A 116 16.80 -1.67 16.57
C ILE A 116 15.99 -1.34 15.33
N ASN A 117 16.67 -1.03 14.23
CA ASN A 117 16.04 -0.67 12.97
C ASN A 117 16.42 -1.65 11.88
N GLU A 118 15.52 -1.86 10.91
CA GLU A 118 15.86 -2.58 9.69
C GLU A 118 16.66 -1.66 8.76
N PRO A 119 17.78 -2.12 8.17
CA PRO A 119 18.53 -1.31 7.23
C PRO A 119 17.73 -1.12 5.95
N ILE A 120 17.72 0.10 5.44
CA ILE A 120 17.28 0.38 4.08
C ILE A 120 18.50 0.19 3.17
N ASN A 121 18.40 -0.76 2.23
CA ASN A 121 19.51 -1.06 1.32
C ASN A 121 19.90 0.17 0.50
N ASN A 122 21.20 0.48 0.46
CA ASN A 122 21.79 1.60 -0.28
C ASN A 122 21.28 2.99 0.14
N ALA A 123 20.71 3.11 1.34
CA ALA A 123 20.32 4.40 1.89
C ALA A 123 21.53 5.12 2.50
N ILE A 124 21.64 6.42 2.22
CA ILE A 124 22.53 7.36 2.92
C ILE A 124 21.74 8.58 3.36
N THR A 125 22.25 9.35 4.31
CA THR A 125 21.57 10.60 4.71
C THR A 125 21.61 11.64 3.57
N LEU A 126 20.64 12.55 3.52
CA LEU A 126 20.68 13.68 2.57
C LEU A 126 21.95 14.53 2.77
N ARG A 127 22.45 14.63 4.01
CA ARG A 127 23.74 15.28 4.27
C ARG A 127 24.89 14.59 3.56
N GLU A 128 25.00 13.27 3.68
CA GLU A 128 26.04 12.49 2.99
C GLU A 128 25.88 12.56 1.47
N TYR A 129 24.64 12.49 0.98
CA TYR A 129 24.34 12.61 -0.44
C TYR A 129 24.78 13.96 -1.01
N LEU A 130 24.48 15.07 -0.33
CA LEU A 130 24.95 16.41 -0.70
C LEU A 130 26.48 16.50 -0.74
N LYS A 131 27.15 15.93 0.28
CA LYS A 131 28.62 15.88 0.32
C LYS A 131 29.20 15.08 -0.84
N GLN A 132 28.58 13.96 -1.22
CA GLN A 132 29.04 13.12 -2.34
C GLN A 132 28.75 13.78 -3.70
N LEU A 133 27.60 14.44 -3.84
CA LEU A 133 27.19 15.12 -5.06
C LEU A 133 28.02 16.39 -5.30
N ASN A 134 28.56 17.00 -4.23
CA ASN A 134 29.36 18.23 -4.23
C ASN A 134 28.72 19.36 -5.07
N SER A 135 27.39 19.39 -5.12
CA SER A 135 26.61 20.41 -5.82
C SER A 135 25.19 20.50 -5.25
N PRO A 136 24.51 21.64 -5.40
CA PRO A 136 23.12 21.78 -4.99
C PRO A 136 22.17 20.92 -5.83
N LEU A 137 21.03 20.55 -5.24
CA LEU A 137 19.95 19.91 -5.98
C LEU A 137 19.26 20.93 -6.88
N THR A 138 18.84 20.48 -8.06
CA THR A 138 18.01 21.29 -8.97
C THR A 138 16.62 21.52 -8.38
N SER A 139 15.93 22.57 -8.81
CA SER A 139 14.54 22.84 -8.40
C SER A 139 13.61 21.63 -8.62
N LYS A 140 13.79 20.87 -9.69
CA LYS A 140 13.02 19.65 -9.97
C LYS A 140 13.27 18.57 -8.92
N GLN A 141 14.53 18.34 -8.55
CA GLN A 141 14.87 17.37 -7.51
C GLN A 141 14.36 17.82 -6.14
N VAL A 142 14.42 19.11 -5.82
CA VAL A 142 13.88 19.64 -4.55
C VAL A 142 12.35 19.52 -4.49
N ARG A 143 11.64 19.73 -5.60
CA ARG A 143 10.19 19.46 -5.69
C ARG A 143 9.87 17.98 -5.43
N GLU A 144 10.68 17.07 -5.97
CA GLU A 144 10.52 15.64 -5.72
C GLU A 144 10.76 15.26 -4.25
N VAL A 145 11.78 15.82 -3.61
CA VAL A 145 12.01 15.67 -2.15
C VAL A 145 10.80 16.20 -1.37
N LEU A 146 10.37 17.44 -1.66
CA LEU A 146 9.22 18.08 -1.03
C LEU A 146 7.96 17.21 -1.15
N LYS A 147 7.68 16.68 -2.33
CA LYS A 147 6.54 15.80 -2.60
C LYS A 147 6.55 14.58 -1.67
N GLN A 148 7.67 13.86 -1.62
CA GLN A 148 7.78 12.63 -0.84
C GLN A 148 7.78 12.87 0.68
N VAL A 149 8.41 13.96 1.14
CA VAL A 149 8.42 14.31 2.57
C VAL A 149 7.05 14.82 3.01
N LEU A 150 6.41 15.72 2.26
CA LEU A 150 5.06 16.20 2.57
C LEU A 150 4.02 15.07 2.60
N GLN A 151 4.15 14.09 1.71
CA GLN A 151 3.32 12.89 1.73
C GLN A 151 3.47 12.10 3.05
N THR A 152 4.71 11.90 3.52
CA THR A 152 4.97 11.20 4.79
C THR A 152 4.53 12.03 6.00
N LEU A 153 4.72 13.35 5.97
CA LEU A 153 4.26 14.26 7.01
C LEU A 153 2.74 14.33 7.08
N TRP A 154 2.04 14.40 5.95
CA TRP A 154 0.59 14.35 5.92
C TRP A 154 0.07 13.09 6.62
N PHE A 155 0.68 11.93 6.36
CA PHE A 155 0.38 10.71 7.10
C PHE A 155 0.62 10.89 8.60
N LEU A 156 1.83 11.27 9.01
CA LEU A 156 2.17 11.46 10.42
C LEU A 156 1.22 12.42 11.14
N HIS A 157 0.89 13.56 10.53
CA HIS A 157 0.08 14.64 11.11
C HIS A 157 -1.41 14.30 11.22
N THR A 158 -1.91 13.29 10.52
CA THR A 158 -3.34 12.96 10.48
C THR A 158 -3.69 11.61 11.08
N GLN A 159 -2.69 10.75 11.33
CA GLN A 159 -2.91 9.41 11.85
C GLN A 159 -3.30 9.37 13.33
N LYS A 160 -4.13 8.37 13.68
CA LYS A 160 -4.46 8.09 15.08
C LYS A 160 -3.38 7.21 15.69
N VAL A 161 -2.66 7.77 16.66
CA VAL A 161 -1.58 7.08 17.36
C VAL A 161 -2.09 6.62 18.72
N ARG A 162 -2.08 5.31 18.98
CA ARG A 162 -2.44 4.78 20.29
C ARG A 162 -1.19 4.60 21.13
N LEU A 163 -1.14 5.31 22.25
CA LEU A 163 -0.10 5.18 23.26
C LEU A 163 -0.34 3.93 24.14
N PRO A 164 0.71 3.41 24.81
CA PRO A 164 0.62 2.22 25.65
C PRO A 164 -0.33 2.37 26.85
N ASN A 165 -0.48 3.59 27.36
CA ASN A 165 -1.43 3.94 28.43
C ASN A 165 -2.91 3.95 27.94
N GLY A 166 -3.17 3.61 26.67
CA GLY A 166 -4.50 3.59 26.08
C GLY A 166 -4.96 4.94 25.51
N GLN A 167 -4.21 6.03 25.73
CA GLN A 167 -4.48 7.34 25.15
C GLN A 167 -4.36 7.30 23.63
N VAL A 168 -5.28 7.97 22.94
CA VAL A 168 -5.23 8.12 21.48
C VAL A 168 -4.83 9.56 21.19
N LEU A 169 -3.68 9.74 20.54
CA LEU A 169 -3.25 11.01 19.97
C LEU A 169 -3.75 11.09 18.51
N TYR A 170 -4.14 12.29 18.11
CA TYR A 170 -4.51 12.61 16.73
C TYR A 170 -3.39 13.42 16.11
N GLY A 171 -2.70 12.84 15.13
CA GLY A 171 -1.50 13.40 14.56
C GLY A 171 -0.28 13.23 15.47
N LEU A 172 0.87 13.05 14.83
CA LEU A 172 2.18 13.01 15.45
C LEU A 172 3.10 13.90 14.61
N ALA A 173 3.74 14.88 15.22
CA ALA A 173 4.82 15.61 14.56
C ALA A 173 6.05 14.70 14.43
N HIS A 174 6.79 14.82 13.32
CA HIS A 174 8.11 14.21 13.18
C HIS A 174 9.07 14.83 14.21
N GLY A 175 9.06 16.16 14.33
CA GLY A 175 9.75 16.96 15.35
C GLY A 175 11.28 17.03 15.22
N ASN A 176 11.88 16.19 14.38
CA ASN A 176 13.34 16.13 14.20
C ASN A 176 13.75 16.12 12.71
N LEU A 177 13.03 16.86 11.86
CA LEU A 177 13.37 16.92 10.43
C LEU A 177 14.72 17.61 10.22
N SER A 178 15.68 16.89 9.65
CA SER A 178 17.02 17.38 9.36
C SER A 178 17.61 16.71 8.11
N LEU A 179 18.77 17.16 7.64
CA LEU A 179 19.52 16.48 6.56
C LEU A 179 20.01 15.08 7.00
N ASP A 180 20.05 14.82 8.30
CA ASP A 180 20.53 13.57 8.90
C ASP A 180 19.36 12.59 9.17
N SER A 181 18.15 13.10 9.40
CA SER A 181 16.93 12.30 9.61
C SER A 181 16.18 11.96 8.31
N LEU A 182 16.68 12.43 7.16
CA LEU A 182 16.16 12.13 5.83
C LEU A 182 17.16 11.26 5.09
N LEU A 183 16.76 10.04 4.74
CA LEU A 183 17.57 9.08 4.01
C LEU A 183 17.17 9.08 2.54
N ILE A 184 18.14 9.03 1.64
CA ILE A 184 17.92 8.93 0.19
C ILE A 184 18.41 7.59 -0.34
N VAL A 185 17.59 6.95 -1.18
CA VAL A 185 17.94 5.76 -1.96
C VAL A 185 17.84 6.09 -3.43
N THR A 186 18.92 5.90 -4.19
CA THR A 186 18.97 6.18 -5.63
C THR A 186 18.90 4.90 -6.46
N ASN A 187 18.07 4.87 -7.51
CA ASN A 187 17.98 3.77 -8.47
C ASN A 187 17.81 4.34 -9.89
N ASN A 188 18.80 4.12 -10.78
CA ASN A 188 18.73 4.36 -12.23
C ASN A 188 17.91 5.61 -12.65
N HIS A 189 18.31 6.79 -12.14
CA HIS A 189 17.73 8.13 -12.38
C HIS A 189 16.53 8.56 -11.53
N GLN A 190 16.03 7.72 -10.62
CA GLN A 190 15.01 8.08 -9.63
C GLN A 190 15.57 7.94 -8.21
N PHE A 191 14.98 8.66 -7.26
CA PHE A 191 15.35 8.52 -5.85
C PHE A 191 14.12 8.53 -4.93
N PHE A 192 14.27 7.90 -3.77
CA PHE A 192 13.26 7.81 -2.74
C PHE A 192 13.79 8.38 -1.42
N ILE A 193 12.94 9.12 -0.70
CA ILE A 193 13.24 9.76 0.58
C ILE A 193 12.51 9.05 1.71
N TYR A 194 13.26 8.60 2.72
CA TYR A 194 12.75 8.00 3.94
C TYR A 194 13.00 8.90 5.14
N LEU A 195 12.04 8.98 6.05
CA LEU A 195 12.10 9.74 7.30
C LEU A 195 12.45 8.77 8.45
N CYS A 196 13.39 9.14 9.31
CA CYS A 196 13.77 8.38 10.50
C CYS A 196 13.97 9.32 11.70
N ASP A 197 14.31 8.74 12.86
CA ASP A 197 14.73 9.49 14.05
C ASP A 197 13.67 10.50 14.54
N LEU A 198 12.42 10.05 14.72
CA LEU A 198 11.35 10.91 15.25
C LEU A 198 11.72 11.48 16.62
N ALA A 199 11.42 12.76 16.85
CA ALA A 199 11.76 13.47 18.08
C ALA A 199 11.22 12.80 19.34
N ILE A 200 10.08 12.12 19.23
CA ILE A 200 9.49 11.41 20.36
C ILE A 200 10.49 10.41 20.99
N TRP A 201 11.42 9.82 20.20
CA TRP A 201 12.49 8.96 20.71
C TRP A 201 13.76 9.76 21.02
N GLU A 202 14.16 10.66 20.13
CA GLU A 202 15.42 11.41 20.27
C GLU A 202 15.42 12.33 21.50
N ASP A 203 14.29 12.96 21.82
CA ASP A 203 14.15 13.92 22.92
C ASP A 203 14.38 13.28 24.29
N LEU A 204 14.17 11.97 24.43
CA LEU A 204 14.43 11.26 25.67
C LEU A 204 15.90 11.32 26.08
N PHE A 205 16.81 11.55 25.13
CA PHE A 205 18.26 11.56 25.34
C PHE A 205 18.87 12.98 25.26
N GLN A 206 18.02 14.00 25.15
CA GLN A 206 18.45 15.39 25.31
C GLN A 206 18.79 15.70 26.78
N SER A 207 19.64 16.70 26.98
CA SER A 207 20.03 17.16 28.32
C SER A 207 18.80 17.51 29.16
N PRO A 208 18.72 17.16 30.45
CA PRO A 208 17.64 17.63 31.32
C PRO A 208 17.56 19.16 31.41
N THR A 209 18.68 19.84 31.14
CA THR A 209 18.76 21.32 31.09
C THR A 209 18.40 21.91 29.73
N ALA A 210 18.19 21.07 28.71
CA ALA A 210 17.75 21.53 27.40
C ALA A 210 16.33 22.09 27.49
N LYS A 211 16.03 23.10 26.68
CA LYS A 211 14.67 23.63 26.58
C LYS A 211 13.76 22.55 26.02
N ILE A 212 12.69 22.25 26.75
CA ILE A 212 11.62 21.37 26.26
C ILE A 212 11.07 22.02 24.99
N THR A 213 11.20 21.32 23.88
CA THR A 213 10.69 21.76 22.58
C THR A 213 9.35 21.10 22.36
N THR A 214 8.29 21.89 22.18
CA THR A 214 6.99 21.37 21.79
C THR A 214 6.97 21.22 20.27
N HIS A 215 6.87 19.98 19.80
CA HIS A 215 6.82 19.67 18.37
C HIS A 215 5.40 19.79 17.84
N SER A 216 5.25 20.38 16.66
CA SER A 216 3.96 20.53 16.01
C SER A 216 4.05 20.28 14.50
N PRO A 217 2.94 19.89 13.85
CA PRO A 217 2.86 19.78 12.39
C PRO A 217 3.34 21.04 11.65
N GLU A 218 3.05 22.22 12.18
CA GLU A 218 3.47 23.50 11.61
C GLU A 218 4.99 23.67 11.69
N GLN A 219 5.62 23.23 12.78
CA GLN A 219 7.07 23.26 12.93
C GLN A 219 7.75 22.31 11.93
N ASP A 220 7.18 21.12 11.69
CA ASP A 220 7.68 20.19 10.66
C ASP A 220 7.67 20.82 9.26
N LEU A 221 6.61 21.56 8.92
CA LEU A 221 6.55 22.30 7.66
C LEU A 221 7.68 23.34 7.60
N GLN A 222 7.83 24.17 8.63
CA GLN A 222 8.90 25.16 8.65
C GLN A 222 10.29 24.53 8.52
N ASP A 223 10.53 23.41 9.18
CA ASP A 223 11.81 22.69 9.11
C ASP A 223 12.04 22.08 7.72
N LEU A 224 11.00 21.54 7.09
CA LEU A 224 11.05 21.14 5.68
C LEU A 224 11.34 22.32 4.74
N GLY A 225 10.81 23.51 5.04
CA GLY A 225 11.12 24.74 4.31
C GLY A 225 12.59 25.11 4.40
N LYS A 226 13.19 25.03 5.60
CA LYS A 226 14.62 25.26 5.83
C LYS A 226 15.46 24.22 5.08
N LEU A 227 15.09 22.95 5.15
CA LEU A 227 15.76 21.86 4.44
C LEU A 227 15.72 22.06 2.94
N SER A 228 14.59 22.50 2.39
CA SER A 228 14.46 22.79 0.96
C SER A 228 15.44 23.88 0.52
N LEU A 229 15.64 24.91 1.36
CA LEU A 229 16.66 25.92 1.11
C LEU A 229 18.06 25.31 1.17
N TYR A 230 18.37 24.45 2.14
CA TYR A 230 19.68 23.78 2.23
C TYR A 230 19.96 22.88 1.02
N LEU A 231 18.95 22.19 0.49
CA LEU A 231 19.08 21.36 -0.71
C LEU A 231 19.35 22.20 -1.95
N LEU A 232 18.68 23.36 -2.09
CA LEU A 232 18.94 24.34 -3.16
C LEU A 232 20.30 25.03 -3.01
N TRP A 233 20.86 25.02 -1.80
CA TRP A 233 22.18 25.58 -1.49
C TRP A 233 23.31 24.58 -1.63
N GLY A 234 23.01 23.29 -1.50
CA GLY A 234 23.98 22.20 -1.42
C GLY A 234 24.59 21.99 -0.01
N ALA A 235 24.26 22.84 0.96
CA ALA A 235 24.73 22.72 2.35
C ALA A 235 23.85 23.51 3.34
N ASP A 236 23.97 23.22 4.62
CA ASP A 236 23.31 23.95 5.73
C ASP A 236 24.14 25.11 6.29
N ARG A 237 25.40 25.27 5.84
CA ARG A 237 26.34 26.32 6.25
C ARG A 237 27.12 26.88 5.08
N HIS A 238 27.46 28.16 5.16
CA HIS A 238 28.26 28.86 4.15
C HIS A 238 29.70 28.33 4.10
N PRO A 239 30.31 28.07 2.90
CA PRO A 239 31.65 27.52 2.82
C PRO A 239 32.69 28.53 3.30
N ASP A 240 32.50 29.83 3.02
CA ASP A 240 33.51 30.85 3.33
C ASP A 240 33.58 31.26 4.82
N ASN A 241 32.45 31.21 5.55
CA ASN A 241 32.38 31.73 6.92
C ASN A 241 31.76 30.76 7.93
N GLY A 242 31.32 29.58 7.49
CA GLY A 242 30.75 28.53 8.33
C GLY A 242 29.41 28.88 9.00
N LYS A 243 28.83 30.05 8.71
CA LYS A 243 27.55 30.49 9.29
C LYS A 243 26.39 29.67 8.70
N PRO A 244 25.36 29.35 9.50
CA PRO A 244 24.17 28.68 8.99
C PRO A 244 23.48 29.47 7.89
N ILE A 245 22.91 28.75 6.92
CA ILE A 245 22.06 29.37 5.90
C ILE A 245 20.77 29.84 6.56
N ASP A 246 20.60 31.16 6.57
CA ASP A 246 19.44 31.82 7.18
C ASP A 246 18.38 32.11 6.11
N HIS A 247 17.19 31.53 6.28
CA HIS A 247 16.04 31.73 5.41
C HIS A 247 15.47 33.16 5.49
N LYS A 248 15.78 33.93 6.54
CA LYS A 248 15.37 35.34 6.67
C LYS A 248 16.28 36.30 5.91
N ASN A 249 17.46 35.86 5.49
CA ASN A 249 18.37 36.68 4.69
C ASN A 249 18.04 36.56 3.20
N GLU A 250 17.52 37.63 2.58
CA GLU A 250 17.18 37.66 1.16
C GLU A 250 18.37 37.36 0.23
N GLN A 251 19.61 37.61 0.65
CA GLN A 251 20.79 37.28 -0.13
C GLN A 251 20.94 35.75 -0.34
N HIS A 252 20.51 34.93 0.63
CA HIS A 252 20.56 33.48 0.51
C HIS A 252 19.52 32.91 -0.46
N TRP A 253 18.55 33.72 -0.92
CA TRP A 253 17.58 33.33 -1.93
C TRP A 253 17.99 33.69 -3.35
N SER A 254 19.11 34.42 -3.53
CA SER A 254 19.53 34.98 -4.82
C SER A 254 19.83 33.91 -5.88
N GLN A 255 20.26 32.71 -5.48
CA GLN A 255 20.53 31.60 -6.41
C GLN A 255 19.28 30.80 -6.82
N VAL A 256 18.15 30.99 -6.14
CA VAL A 256 16.92 30.23 -6.42
C VAL A 256 16.20 30.89 -7.59
N LYS A 257 16.49 30.41 -8.81
CA LYS A 257 15.93 30.95 -10.06
C LYS A 257 14.45 30.61 -10.27
N ASP A 258 13.99 29.49 -9.73
CA ASP A 258 12.59 29.07 -9.82
C ASP A 258 11.75 29.90 -8.83
N ILE A 259 11.16 30.99 -9.34
CA ILE A 259 10.34 31.94 -8.57
C ILE A 259 9.15 31.22 -7.91
N THR A 260 8.59 30.25 -8.60
CA THR A 260 7.41 29.51 -8.19
C THR A 260 7.74 28.58 -7.02
N LEU A 261 8.84 27.84 -7.11
CA LEU A 261 9.36 27.02 -6.00
C LEU A 261 9.79 27.92 -4.82
N LYS A 262 10.46 29.05 -5.10
CA LYS A 262 10.85 30.02 -4.07
C LYS A 262 9.64 30.49 -3.27
N ARG A 263 8.55 30.88 -3.95
CA ARG A 263 7.29 31.27 -3.30
C ARG A 263 6.70 30.14 -2.46
N PHE A 264 6.67 28.92 -3.01
CA PHE A 264 6.18 27.75 -2.31
C PHE A 264 6.95 27.48 -1.01
N ILE A 265 8.29 27.50 -1.05
CA ILE A 265 9.13 27.30 0.13
C ILE A 265 8.92 28.42 1.15
N ARG A 266 8.77 29.68 0.72
CA ARG A 266 8.49 30.82 1.62
C ARG A 266 7.14 30.69 2.33
N ARG A 267 6.11 30.14 1.67
CA ARG A 267 4.83 29.80 2.32
C ARG A 267 5.00 28.70 3.36
N ILE A 268 5.74 27.63 3.04
CA ILE A 268 6.06 26.56 4.00
C ILE A 268 6.82 27.10 5.23
N LEU A 269 7.72 28.06 5.03
CA LEU A 269 8.47 28.74 6.10
C LEU A 269 7.63 29.71 6.94
N GLY A 270 6.37 29.97 6.57
CA GLY A 270 5.52 30.97 7.21
C GLY A 270 5.95 32.42 6.97
N MET A 271 6.78 32.67 5.94
CA MET A 271 7.20 34.02 5.53
C MET A 271 6.17 34.70 4.61
N GLU A 272 5.27 33.90 4.06
CA GLU A 272 4.09 34.31 3.29
C GLU A 272 2.86 33.63 3.90
N THR A 273 1.69 33.70 3.25
CA THR A 273 0.48 32.99 3.71
C THR A 273 0.78 31.50 3.90
N PRO A 274 0.85 31.02 5.15
CA PRO A 274 1.29 29.66 5.44
C PRO A 274 0.23 28.65 4.99
N PHE A 275 0.65 27.41 4.81
CA PHE A 275 -0.28 26.29 4.63
C PHE A 275 -0.88 25.92 5.98
N ALA A 276 -2.15 25.52 5.98
CA ALA A 276 -2.83 25.02 7.17
C ALA A 276 -2.23 23.68 7.64
N ASP A 277 -1.84 22.81 6.71
CA ASP A 277 -1.26 21.50 7.00
C ASP A 277 -0.40 20.97 5.84
N ALA A 278 0.24 19.81 6.04
CA ALA A 278 1.06 19.15 5.04
C ALA A 278 0.26 18.70 3.79
N ARG A 279 -1.05 18.49 3.93
CA ARG A 279 -1.94 18.13 2.82
C ARG A 279 -2.15 19.30 1.88
N GLU A 280 -2.45 20.49 2.41
CA GLU A 280 -2.60 21.71 1.62
C GLU A 280 -1.30 22.07 0.90
N ALA A 281 -0.16 21.94 1.60
CA ALA A 281 1.16 22.13 1.01
C ALA A 281 1.40 21.15 -0.15
N LEU A 282 1.14 19.85 0.04
CA LEU A 282 1.31 18.84 -1.01
C LEU A 282 0.43 19.11 -2.23
N HIS A 283 -0.87 19.36 -2.03
CA HIS A 283 -1.78 19.66 -3.14
C HIS A 283 -1.35 20.91 -3.91
N THR A 284 -0.90 21.95 -3.20
CA THR A 284 -0.42 23.19 -3.84
C THR A 284 0.84 22.95 -4.67
N LEU A 285 1.78 22.14 -4.16
CA LEU A 285 3.01 21.78 -4.90
C LEU A 285 2.68 21.12 -6.24
N LEU A 286 1.79 20.13 -6.21
CA LEU A 286 1.36 19.36 -7.39
C LEU A 286 0.56 20.22 -8.39
N ALA A 287 -0.32 21.10 -7.90
CA ALA A 287 -1.09 22.02 -8.75
C ALA A 287 -0.20 23.04 -9.47
N THR A 288 0.94 23.39 -8.86
CA THR A 288 1.86 24.39 -9.36
C THR A 288 2.76 23.85 -10.49
N GLU A 289 3.08 22.56 -10.47
CA GLU A 289 3.77 21.87 -11.57
C GLU A 289 2.89 21.86 -12.83
N PHE A 290 1.58 21.67 -12.65
CA PHE A 290 0.59 21.72 -13.73
C PHE A 290 0.55 23.08 -14.44
N GLN A 291 0.67 24.21 -13.72
CA GLN A 291 0.64 25.55 -14.32
C GLN A 291 1.91 25.90 -15.10
N SER A 292 3.08 25.41 -14.68
CA SER A 292 4.35 25.70 -15.36
C SER A 292 4.49 24.94 -16.69
N GLU A 293 3.92 23.74 -16.78
CA GLU A 293 3.83 22.96 -18.02
C GLU A 293 2.73 23.50 -18.96
N THR A 294 1.60 23.94 -18.40
CA THR A 294 0.53 24.57 -19.20
C THR A 294 0.96 25.93 -19.77
N GLN A 295 1.77 26.72 -19.04
CA GLN A 295 2.29 28.00 -19.56
C GLN A 295 3.33 27.84 -20.67
N GLN A 296 4.12 26.75 -20.68
CA GLN A 296 5.00 26.42 -21.80
C GLN A 296 4.23 25.91 -23.02
N ALA A 297 3.10 25.22 -22.82
CA ALA A 297 2.20 24.80 -23.89
C ALA A 297 1.32 25.97 -24.42
N GLU A 298 0.84 26.86 -23.54
CA GLU A 298 0.07 28.05 -23.91
C GLU A 298 0.93 29.09 -24.61
N GLN A 299 2.22 29.25 -24.30
CA GLN A 299 3.10 30.15 -25.05
C GLN A 299 3.33 29.72 -26.50
N LEU A 300 3.18 28.41 -26.82
CA LEU A 300 3.17 27.91 -28.19
C LEU A 300 1.82 28.11 -28.90
N ILE A 301 0.72 28.23 -28.14
CA ILE A 301 -0.65 28.35 -28.66
C ILE A 301 -1.07 29.84 -28.78
N ILE A 302 -0.52 30.72 -27.94
CA ILE A 302 -0.83 32.17 -27.92
C ILE A 302 -0.23 32.90 -29.15
N GLN A 303 0.69 32.29 -29.90
CA GLN A 303 1.09 32.83 -31.21
C GLN A 303 0.05 32.59 -32.33
N GLU A 304 -0.98 31.77 -32.10
CA GLU A 304 -1.94 31.39 -33.16
C GLU A 304 -3.39 31.84 -32.90
N VAL A 305 -3.69 32.45 -31.75
CA VAL A 305 -5.06 32.90 -31.43
C VAL A 305 -5.06 34.35 -30.92
N GLU A 306 -4.67 35.28 -31.80
CA GLU A 306 -4.98 36.70 -31.64
C GLU A 306 -5.97 37.16 -32.74
N SER A 307 -7.13 36.53 -32.77
CA SER A 307 -8.41 37.08 -33.24
C SER A 307 -9.49 36.19 -32.60
N GLU A 308 -10.55 36.62 -31.92
CA GLU A 308 -11.29 37.87 -31.87
C GLU A 308 -11.77 38.09 -30.41
N LYS A 309 -11.93 39.36 -29.99
CA LYS A 309 -12.62 39.74 -28.75
C LYS A 309 -13.82 40.62 -29.10
N LYS A 310 -14.98 40.38 -28.45
CA LYS A 310 -15.83 41.39 -27.76
C LYS A 310 -17.09 40.79 -27.08
N PRO A 311 -17.80 41.51 -26.18
CA PRO A 311 -17.86 41.14 -24.77
C PRO A 311 -19.28 40.89 -24.20
N ALA A 312 -19.31 40.45 -22.95
CA ALA A 312 -20.48 40.12 -22.14
C ALA A 312 -21.33 41.32 -21.68
N THR A 313 -22.64 41.09 -21.47
CA THR A 313 -23.52 41.92 -20.61
C THR A 313 -24.46 41.07 -19.73
N THR A 314 -24.26 41.21 -18.41
CA THR A 314 -25.21 41.59 -17.35
C THR A 314 -26.52 40.81 -17.09
N THR A 315 -26.47 40.04 -16.00
CA THR A 315 -27.42 39.86 -14.87
C THR A 315 -28.83 40.48 -14.92
N LYS A 316 -29.84 39.63 -14.64
CA LYS A 316 -31.01 39.86 -13.74
C LYS A 316 -31.95 38.65 -13.83
N ASN A 317 -31.86 37.68 -12.91
CA ASN A 317 -32.97 36.74 -12.59
C ASN A 317 -32.75 35.80 -11.39
N LEU A 318 -31.69 35.94 -10.58
CA LEU A 318 -31.41 35.02 -9.47
C LEU A 318 -32.25 35.30 -8.19
N LEU A 319 -32.92 36.45 -8.10
CA LEU A 319 -33.59 36.89 -6.87
C LEU A 319 -35.05 36.40 -6.72
N LYS A 320 -35.62 35.78 -7.76
CA LYS A 320 -36.98 35.20 -7.71
C LYS A 320 -37.02 33.73 -7.27
N VAL A 321 -35.89 33.01 -7.36
CA VAL A 321 -35.82 31.57 -7.00
C VAL A 321 -35.66 31.37 -5.49
N ILE A 322 -34.99 32.31 -4.80
CA ILE A 322 -34.72 32.22 -3.35
C ILE A 322 -35.98 32.43 -2.49
N LEU A 323 -36.99 33.16 -3.01
CA LEU A 323 -38.25 33.42 -2.28
C LEU A 323 -39.25 32.25 -2.33
N ILE A 324 -39.12 31.33 -3.29
CA ILE A 324 -40.01 30.15 -3.41
C ILE A 324 -39.56 29.03 -2.45
N CYS A 325 -38.25 28.87 -2.25
CA CYS A 325 -37.69 27.84 -1.37
C CYS A 325 -37.94 28.07 0.14
N LEU A 326 -38.27 29.30 0.56
CA LEU A 326 -38.56 29.61 1.97
C LEU A 326 -40.02 29.29 2.38
N SER A 327 -40.93 29.03 1.43
CA SER A 327 -42.33 28.70 1.71
C SER A 327 -42.62 27.20 1.87
N LEU A 328 -41.69 26.33 1.46
CA LEU A 328 -41.84 24.86 1.54
C LEU A 328 -41.15 24.22 2.76
N GLY A 329 -40.46 25.01 3.58
CA GLY A 329 -39.72 24.54 4.77
C GLY A 329 -40.57 24.33 6.04
N ILE A 330 -41.88 24.58 6.00
CA ILE A 330 -42.75 24.54 7.19
C ILE A 330 -43.73 23.34 7.20
N PHE A 331 -43.88 22.60 6.09
CA PHE A 331 -44.77 21.42 6.03
C PHE A 331 -44.07 20.05 6.09
N GLY A 332 -42.73 20.01 6.08
CA GLY A 332 -41.96 18.75 6.12
C GLY A 332 -41.61 18.21 7.51
N SER A 333 -41.86 18.97 8.58
CA SER A 333 -41.40 18.63 9.95
C SER A 333 -42.45 17.93 10.81
N LEU A 334 -43.68 17.71 10.30
CA LEU A 334 -44.79 17.09 11.04
C LEU A 334 -45.12 15.65 10.62
N SER A 335 -44.63 15.15 9.49
CA SER A 335 -44.84 13.75 9.04
C SER A 335 -43.71 12.79 9.43
N GLY A 336 -42.53 13.29 9.80
CA GLY A 336 -41.37 12.46 10.19
C GLY A 336 -41.41 11.89 11.60
N ARG A 337 -42.29 12.38 12.48
CA ARG A 337 -42.37 11.94 13.89
C ARG A 337 -43.36 10.79 14.14
N LEU A 338 -44.25 10.50 13.20
CA LEU A 338 -45.22 9.39 13.33
C LEU A 338 -44.67 8.05 12.79
N VAL A 339 -43.68 8.07 11.90
CA VAL A 339 -43.07 6.84 11.34
C VAL A 339 -41.98 6.26 12.25
N TRP A 340 -41.34 7.07 13.10
CA TRP A 340 -40.31 6.60 14.04
C TRP A 340 -40.88 5.93 15.31
N SER A 341 -42.18 6.07 15.57
CA SER A 341 -42.84 5.53 16.76
C SER A 341 -43.35 4.09 16.62
N GLN A 342 -43.31 3.49 15.41
CA GLN A 342 -43.80 2.13 15.17
C GLN A 342 -42.69 1.10 14.83
N ILE A 343 -41.41 1.52 14.84
CA ILE A 343 -40.27 0.65 14.51
C ILE A 343 -39.45 0.25 15.77
N SER A 344 -39.79 0.76 16.96
CA SER A 344 -39.04 0.52 18.20
C SER A 344 -39.59 -0.58 19.12
N THR A 345 -40.46 -1.48 18.64
CA THR A 345 -40.98 -2.62 19.42
C THR A 345 -40.87 -3.97 18.68
N ALA A 346 -39.67 -4.28 18.17
CA ALA A 346 -39.31 -5.64 17.74
C ALA A 346 -37.78 -5.83 17.81
N ALA A 347 -37.20 -5.74 19.00
CA ALA A 347 -35.80 -6.12 19.22
C ALA A 347 -35.58 -6.60 20.67
N GLU A 348 -36.39 -7.56 21.11
CA GLU A 348 -36.01 -8.44 22.22
C GLU A 348 -36.32 -9.89 21.84
N MET A 349 -35.41 -10.78 22.25
CA MET A 349 -35.41 -12.25 22.11
C MET A 349 -34.76 -12.82 20.84
N SER A 350 -33.43 -12.94 20.90
CA SER A 350 -32.75 -14.18 20.50
C SER A 350 -31.46 -14.31 21.31
N ASP A 351 -31.59 -14.94 22.48
CA ASP A 351 -30.47 -15.45 23.27
C ASP A 351 -29.96 -16.73 22.57
N GLY A 352 -29.17 -16.51 21.53
CA GLY A 352 -28.53 -17.59 20.76
C GLY A 352 -27.24 -18.01 21.45
N LYS A 353 -27.33 -19.06 22.28
CA LYS A 353 -26.18 -19.85 22.74
C LYS A 353 -25.18 -20.04 21.59
N THR A 354 -24.05 -19.34 21.66
CA THR A 354 -22.96 -19.52 20.72
C THR A 354 -22.27 -20.83 21.08
N SER A 355 -22.72 -21.92 20.44
CA SER A 355 -21.99 -23.17 20.43
C SER A 355 -20.64 -22.89 19.76
N GLN A 356 -19.58 -22.78 20.56
CA GLN A 356 -18.20 -22.78 20.09
C GLN A 356 -17.95 -24.09 19.34
N THR A 357 -18.21 -24.12 18.03
CA THR A 357 -17.71 -25.20 17.16
C THR A 357 -16.20 -25.16 17.24
N ALA A 358 -15.58 -26.27 17.65
CA ALA A 358 -14.13 -26.43 17.69
C ALA A 358 -13.52 -26.02 16.34
N TYR A 359 -12.49 -25.17 16.40
CA TYR A 359 -11.70 -24.73 15.26
C TYR A 359 -10.89 -25.93 14.73
N SER A 360 -11.07 -26.29 13.46
CA SER A 360 -10.40 -27.43 12.83
C SER A 360 -8.99 -27.08 12.36
N LEU A 361 -7.98 -27.76 12.89
CA LEU A 361 -6.57 -27.55 12.53
C LEU A 361 -6.11 -28.57 11.47
N ILE A 362 -5.08 -28.21 10.71
CA ILE A 362 -4.51 -29.08 9.67
C ILE A 362 -3.99 -30.40 10.27
N LYS A 363 -3.38 -30.33 11.46
CA LYS A 363 -2.83 -31.49 12.18
C LYS A 363 -3.90 -32.50 12.63
N ASP A 364 -5.17 -32.09 12.71
CA ASP A 364 -6.26 -32.92 13.21
C ASP A 364 -6.81 -33.87 12.15
N ILE A 365 -6.30 -33.83 10.91
CA ILE A 365 -6.68 -34.78 9.86
C ILE A 365 -6.01 -36.14 10.10
N ILE A 366 -6.84 -37.14 10.41
CA ILE A 366 -6.40 -38.45 10.93
C ILE A 366 -6.07 -39.46 9.81
N ASN A 367 -6.50 -39.22 8.56
CA ASN A 367 -6.41 -40.18 7.44
C ASN A 367 -5.52 -39.70 6.27
N VAL A 368 -4.35 -39.14 6.57
CA VAL A 368 -3.42 -38.68 5.52
C VAL A 368 -2.56 -39.84 5.01
N PRO A 369 -2.54 -40.13 3.69
CA PRO A 369 -1.76 -41.24 3.14
C PRO A 369 -0.26 -40.98 3.27
N THR A 370 0.50 -42.04 3.57
CA THR A 370 1.96 -41.98 3.65
C THR A 370 2.58 -42.17 2.28
N GLY A 371 3.50 -41.28 1.89
CA GLY A 371 4.21 -41.38 0.62
C GLY A 371 4.59 -40.02 0.04
N LYS A 372 5.34 -40.05 -1.06
CA LYS A 372 5.67 -38.85 -1.85
C LYS A 372 4.69 -38.73 -3.00
N PHE A 373 3.98 -37.60 -3.06
CA PHE A 373 2.96 -37.34 -4.07
C PHE A 373 3.36 -36.13 -4.90
N GLN A 374 3.16 -36.22 -6.21
CA GLN A 374 3.43 -35.16 -7.16
C GLN A 374 2.12 -34.54 -7.63
N TYR A 375 2.08 -33.22 -7.73
CA TYR A 375 0.93 -32.51 -8.25
C TYR A 375 1.34 -31.27 -9.05
N THR A 376 0.42 -30.78 -9.86
CA THR A 376 0.67 -29.65 -10.77
C THR A 376 -0.48 -28.65 -10.81
N SER A 377 -0.22 -27.51 -11.45
CA SER A 377 -1.23 -26.58 -11.94
C SER A 377 -0.73 -25.93 -13.24
N ALA A 378 -1.65 -25.41 -14.04
CA ALA A 378 -1.32 -24.77 -15.30
C ALA A 378 -0.94 -23.29 -15.12
N LYS A 379 0.24 -22.89 -15.60
CA LYS A 379 0.68 -21.48 -15.64
C LYS A 379 -0.29 -20.59 -16.41
N SER A 380 -0.95 -21.14 -17.43
CA SER A 380 -1.95 -20.43 -18.24
C SER A 380 -3.16 -19.93 -17.43
N GLU A 381 -3.42 -20.48 -16.23
CA GLU A 381 -4.50 -20.06 -15.33
C GLU A 381 -4.06 -19.08 -14.23
N GLY A 382 -2.77 -19.03 -13.92
CA GLY A 382 -2.18 -18.04 -13.01
C GLY A 382 -2.32 -18.30 -11.51
N THR A 383 -3.54 -18.51 -10.98
CA THR A 383 -3.79 -18.40 -9.52
C THR A 383 -2.96 -19.36 -8.67
N TRP A 384 -3.03 -20.66 -8.94
CA TRP A 384 -2.32 -21.64 -8.09
C TRP A 384 -0.81 -21.62 -8.31
N ASP A 385 -0.35 -21.39 -9.54
CA ASP A 385 1.07 -21.23 -9.84
C ASP A 385 1.65 -19.99 -9.12
N TYR A 386 0.92 -18.87 -9.15
CA TYR A 386 1.25 -17.66 -8.41
C TYR A 386 1.38 -17.92 -6.91
N LEU A 387 0.41 -18.61 -6.31
CA LEU A 387 0.40 -18.98 -4.89
C LEU A 387 1.64 -19.81 -4.50
N MET A 388 1.99 -20.79 -5.33
CA MET A 388 3.11 -21.72 -5.04
C MET A 388 4.49 -21.13 -5.31
N THR A 389 4.60 -20.15 -6.21
CA THR A 389 5.89 -19.63 -6.67
C THR A 389 6.26 -18.29 -6.05
N THR A 390 5.28 -17.51 -5.58
CA THR A 390 5.49 -16.17 -5.03
C THR A 390 5.85 -16.23 -3.54
N PRO A 391 7.06 -15.79 -3.14
CA PRO A 391 7.40 -15.66 -1.73
C PRO A 391 6.73 -14.42 -1.11
N GLY A 392 6.52 -14.43 0.21
CA GLY A 392 6.05 -13.23 0.92
C GLY A 392 4.53 -13.02 0.96
N LEU A 393 3.73 -13.98 0.48
CA LEU A 393 2.27 -13.89 0.53
C LEU A 393 1.70 -14.12 1.94
N LEU A 394 2.35 -14.97 2.74
CA LEU A 394 1.94 -15.31 4.11
C LEU A 394 2.99 -14.86 5.13
N SER A 395 4.25 -15.23 4.90
CA SER A 395 5.40 -14.82 5.69
C SER A 395 6.51 -14.28 4.78
N PRO A 396 7.34 -13.32 5.23
CA PRO A 396 8.47 -12.82 4.45
C PRO A 396 9.39 -13.95 3.97
N ASN A 397 9.71 -13.97 2.68
CA ASN A 397 10.59 -14.94 2.02
C ASN A 397 10.11 -16.41 1.99
N GLU A 398 8.94 -16.74 2.57
CA GLU A 398 8.36 -18.09 2.50
C GLU A 398 7.34 -18.19 1.38
N LYS A 399 7.31 -19.35 0.71
CA LYS A 399 6.29 -19.73 -0.28
C LYS A 399 5.16 -20.49 0.40
N PHE A 400 3.96 -20.45 -0.18
CA PHE A 400 2.79 -21.16 0.36
C PHE A 400 3.06 -22.63 0.67
N GLY A 401 3.75 -23.35 -0.23
CA GLY A 401 4.08 -24.76 -0.01
C GLY A 401 5.01 -25.03 1.18
N GLN A 402 5.88 -24.07 1.54
CA GLN A 402 6.74 -24.17 2.72
C GLN A 402 5.93 -23.97 3.99
N VAL A 403 5.13 -22.89 4.04
CA VAL A 403 4.22 -22.61 5.18
C VAL A 403 3.29 -23.79 5.45
N LEU A 404 2.76 -24.39 4.38
CA LEU A 404 1.90 -25.57 4.48
C LEU A 404 2.68 -26.78 5.04
N SER A 405 3.91 -27.01 4.59
CA SER A 405 4.77 -28.10 5.08
C SER A 405 5.14 -27.95 6.56
N ASP A 406 5.33 -26.73 7.04
CA ASP A 406 5.68 -26.42 8.44
C ASP A 406 4.54 -26.67 9.42
N ARG A 407 3.32 -26.93 8.93
CA ARG A 407 2.16 -27.34 9.74
C ARG A 407 2.12 -28.83 10.07
N GLU A 408 3.28 -29.49 10.06
CA GLU A 408 3.45 -30.93 10.35
C GLU A 408 2.53 -31.84 9.49
N ILE A 409 2.31 -31.44 8.24
CA ILE A 409 1.49 -32.22 7.33
C ILE A 409 2.18 -33.55 7.02
N LYS A 410 1.50 -34.66 7.32
CA LYS A 410 1.98 -36.02 7.05
C LYS A 410 2.08 -36.36 5.55
N LEU A 411 1.50 -35.52 4.68
CA LEU A 411 1.50 -35.65 3.23
C LEU A 411 2.76 -35.01 2.62
N GLN A 412 3.68 -35.81 2.07
CA GLN A 412 4.87 -35.27 1.40
C GLN A 412 4.54 -34.89 -0.04
N LEU A 413 4.41 -33.59 -0.30
CA LEU A 413 3.99 -33.06 -1.60
C LEU A 413 5.16 -32.45 -2.37
N SER A 414 5.19 -32.71 -3.68
CA SER A 414 6.10 -32.07 -4.63
C SER A 414 5.31 -31.39 -5.73
N TYR A 415 5.36 -30.06 -5.75
CA TYR A 415 4.71 -29.23 -6.77
C TYR A 415 5.63 -28.98 -7.96
N LYS A 416 5.09 -29.12 -9.18
CA LYS A 416 5.74 -28.67 -10.41
C LYS A 416 4.72 -28.12 -11.38
N SER A 417 4.85 -26.85 -11.77
CA SER A 417 3.98 -26.18 -12.74
C SER A 417 4.07 -26.79 -14.16
N VAL A 418 2.97 -26.79 -14.90
CA VAL A 418 2.91 -27.12 -16.34
C VAL A 418 2.42 -25.93 -17.16
N ASN A 419 2.58 -25.96 -18.49
CA ASN A 419 2.26 -24.79 -19.31
C ASN A 419 0.75 -24.64 -19.58
N SER A 420 0.00 -25.75 -19.60
CA SER A 420 -1.43 -25.75 -19.96
C SER A 420 -2.25 -26.75 -19.16
N LEU A 421 -3.57 -26.52 -19.12
CA LEU A 421 -4.53 -27.42 -18.47
C LEU A 421 -4.54 -28.82 -19.12
N ASN A 422 -4.46 -28.89 -20.45
CA ASN A 422 -4.41 -30.17 -21.18
C ASN A 422 -3.15 -30.98 -20.80
N GLU A 423 -2.03 -30.30 -20.57
CA GLU A 423 -0.81 -30.97 -20.09
C GLU A 423 -1.00 -31.54 -18.67
N ALA A 424 -1.62 -30.78 -17.75
CA ALA A 424 -1.94 -31.27 -16.40
C ALA A 424 -2.85 -32.50 -16.45
N LEU A 425 -3.90 -32.43 -17.27
CA LEU A 425 -4.86 -33.52 -17.48
C LEU A 425 -4.16 -34.78 -18.00
N ASN A 426 -3.37 -34.65 -19.06
CA ASN A 426 -2.61 -35.75 -19.65
C ASN A 426 -1.61 -36.36 -18.64
N GLN A 427 -1.02 -35.57 -17.75
CA GLN A 427 -0.09 -36.10 -16.74
C GLN A 427 -0.81 -36.92 -15.67
N VAL A 428 -2.03 -36.54 -15.24
CA VAL A 428 -2.84 -37.38 -14.33
C VAL A 428 -3.32 -38.65 -15.02
N GLU A 429 -3.84 -38.54 -16.26
CA GLU A 429 -4.32 -39.70 -17.02
C GLU A 429 -3.23 -40.74 -17.25
N ASN A 430 -2.01 -40.27 -17.59
CA ASN A 430 -0.84 -41.12 -17.78
C ASN A 430 -0.12 -41.50 -16.47
N LYS A 431 -0.73 -41.26 -15.30
CA LYS A 431 -0.20 -41.65 -13.97
C LYS A 431 1.18 -41.04 -13.65
N LYS A 432 1.54 -39.91 -14.26
CA LYS A 432 2.80 -39.20 -13.99
C LYS A 432 2.74 -38.34 -12.73
N ILE A 433 1.55 -37.86 -12.41
CA ILE A 433 1.24 -37.09 -11.19
C ILE A 433 -0.04 -37.63 -10.56
N ASN A 434 -0.26 -37.30 -9.29
CA ASN A 434 -1.38 -37.83 -8.51
C ASN A 434 -2.67 -37.01 -8.69
N PHE A 435 -2.55 -35.69 -8.74
CA PHE A 435 -3.66 -34.77 -8.90
C PHE A 435 -3.18 -33.44 -9.49
N PHE A 436 -4.10 -32.58 -9.90
CA PHE A 436 -3.79 -31.21 -10.32
C PHE A 436 -4.80 -30.22 -9.76
N ILE A 437 -4.45 -28.94 -9.79
CA ILE A 437 -5.31 -27.86 -9.32
C ILE A 437 -5.63 -26.96 -10.51
N THR A 438 -6.91 -26.61 -10.63
CA THR A 438 -7.42 -25.80 -11.74
C THR A 438 -8.59 -24.93 -11.31
N GLN A 439 -8.80 -23.86 -12.08
CA GLN A 439 -9.97 -22.99 -12.01
C GLN A 439 -11.14 -23.45 -12.92
N HIS A 440 -10.95 -24.51 -13.71
CA HIS A 440 -11.90 -24.96 -14.74
C HIS A 440 -12.54 -26.33 -14.44
N ALA A 441 -12.52 -26.77 -13.18
CA ALA A 441 -12.96 -28.12 -12.80
C ALA A 441 -14.48 -28.37 -12.83
N SER A 442 -15.33 -27.35 -13.00
CA SER A 442 -16.79 -27.51 -12.97
C SER A 442 -17.43 -26.84 -14.19
N ASN A 443 -18.38 -27.49 -14.89
CA ASN A 443 -19.23 -26.95 -15.98
C ASN A 443 -18.55 -26.09 -17.09
N PHE A 444 -17.22 -25.98 -17.13
CA PHE A 444 -16.46 -25.04 -17.95
C PHE A 444 -15.42 -25.74 -18.85
N GLY A 445 -15.74 -26.95 -19.34
CA GLY A 445 -15.07 -27.50 -20.53
C GLY A 445 -14.15 -28.71 -20.32
N LEU A 446 -14.03 -29.25 -19.11
CA LEU A 446 -13.39 -30.56 -18.91
C LEU A 446 -14.45 -31.66 -18.72
N PRO A 447 -14.52 -32.68 -19.60
CA PRO A 447 -15.36 -33.84 -19.39
C PRO A 447 -14.72 -34.75 -18.31
N LEU A 448 -14.77 -34.32 -17.06
CA LEU A 448 -14.16 -35.04 -15.92
C LEU A 448 -14.79 -36.42 -15.73
N GLN A 449 -16.11 -36.53 -15.94
CA GLN A 449 -16.85 -37.79 -15.80
C GLN A 449 -16.37 -38.83 -16.82
N ASP A 450 -16.22 -38.45 -18.09
CA ASP A 450 -15.72 -39.34 -19.16
C ASP A 450 -14.28 -39.81 -18.89
N LYS A 451 -13.51 -39.02 -18.13
CA LYS A 451 -12.10 -39.28 -17.80
C LYS A 451 -11.90 -39.97 -16.45
N GLN A 452 -12.98 -40.39 -15.77
CA GLN A 452 -12.94 -40.99 -14.43
C GLN A 452 -12.21 -40.09 -13.40
N LEU A 453 -12.41 -38.78 -13.49
CA LEU A 453 -11.89 -37.79 -12.56
C LEU A 453 -13.04 -37.18 -11.76
N THR A 454 -12.72 -36.72 -10.55
CA THR A 454 -13.60 -35.92 -9.71
C THR A 454 -12.85 -34.67 -9.27
N SER A 455 -13.60 -33.70 -8.75
CA SER A 455 -13.05 -32.44 -8.28
C SER A 455 -13.67 -32.00 -6.98
N GLU A 456 -12.84 -31.35 -6.17
CA GLU A 456 -13.25 -30.70 -4.92
C GLU A 456 -12.84 -29.24 -4.95
N THR A 457 -13.81 -28.33 -4.97
CA THR A 457 -13.53 -26.90 -4.79
C THR A 457 -12.97 -26.67 -3.39
N ILE A 458 -11.92 -25.85 -3.28
CA ILE A 458 -11.21 -25.50 -2.05
C ILE A 458 -11.23 -24.01 -1.73
N ALA A 459 -11.42 -23.16 -2.74
CA ALA A 459 -11.51 -21.70 -2.62
C ALA A 459 -12.10 -21.11 -3.92
N TYR A 460 -12.25 -19.80 -3.96
CA TYR A 460 -12.58 -19.05 -5.17
C TYR A 460 -11.54 -17.96 -5.44
N ASP A 461 -11.44 -17.59 -6.71
CA ASP A 461 -10.79 -16.38 -7.21
C ASP A 461 -11.70 -15.79 -8.31
N GLY A 462 -11.24 -14.79 -9.03
CA GLY A 462 -11.93 -14.34 -10.23
C GLY A 462 -11.26 -13.17 -10.92
N ILE A 463 -11.83 -12.80 -12.06
CA ILE A 463 -11.32 -11.68 -12.86
C ILE A 463 -11.92 -10.37 -12.35
N VAL A 464 -11.09 -9.45 -11.91
CA VAL A 464 -11.52 -8.10 -11.54
C VAL A 464 -11.09 -7.10 -12.58
N ILE A 465 -11.99 -6.15 -12.86
CA ILE A 465 -11.72 -5.01 -13.71
C ILE A 465 -11.26 -3.86 -12.82
N PHE A 466 -10.21 -3.17 -13.23
CA PHE A 466 -9.65 -2.10 -12.44
C PHE A 466 -9.19 -0.92 -13.30
N VAL A 467 -9.23 0.25 -12.69
CA VAL A 467 -8.80 1.54 -13.27
C VAL A 467 -7.85 2.25 -12.30
N PRO A 468 -6.98 3.15 -12.77
CA PRO A 468 -6.02 3.82 -11.90
C PRO A 468 -6.71 4.63 -10.81
N PHE A 469 -6.15 4.54 -9.61
CA PHE A 469 -6.65 5.17 -8.40
C PHE A 469 -5.48 5.46 -7.48
N SER A 470 -5.17 6.73 -7.27
CA SER A 470 -4.15 7.17 -6.30
C SER A 470 -4.71 7.99 -5.15
N ASP A 471 -5.91 8.57 -5.33
CA ASP A 471 -6.51 9.46 -4.34
C ASP A 471 -8.04 9.45 -4.47
N ALA A 472 -8.71 9.02 -3.40
CA ALA A 472 -10.17 9.02 -3.26
C ALA A 472 -10.79 10.42 -3.34
N GLN A 473 -10.00 11.46 -3.01
CA GLN A 473 -10.42 12.86 -2.94
C GLN A 473 -10.24 13.60 -4.27
N ARG A 474 -9.66 12.96 -5.29
CA ARG A 474 -9.42 13.59 -6.60
C ARG A 474 -10.72 13.74 -7.38
N VAL A 475 -11.21 14.98 -7.45
CA VAL A 475 -12.35 15.39 -8.27
C VAL A 475 -12.09 15.04 -9.74
N GLY A 476 -13.02 14.33 -10.37
CA GLY A 476 -12.93 13.95 -11.79
C GLY A 476 -12.01 12.76 -12.07
N SER A 477 -11.72 11.93 -11.07
CA SER A 477 -11.04 10.64 -11.29
C SER A 477 -11.95 9.66 -12.04
N ILE A 478 -11.35 8.69 -12.76
CA ILE A 478 -12.10 7.67 -13.51
C ILE A 478 -13.04 6.87 -12.59
N PRO A 479 -12.61 6.39 -11.40
CA PRO A 479 -13.52 5.73 -10.46
C PRO A 479 -14.73 6.58 -10.05
N GLN A 480 -14.52 7.87 -9.77
CA GLN A 480 -15.62 8.77 -9.41
C GLN A 480 -16.58 9.01 -10.58
N GLY A 481 -16.06 9.27 -11.78
CA GLY A 481 -16.88 9.47 -12.98
C GLY A 481 -17.72 8.24 -13.33
N LEU A 482 -17.18 7.04 -13.10
CA LEU A 482 -17.88 5.75 -13.24
C LEU A 482 -18.80 5.41 -12.06
N ASN A 483 -18.79 6.20 -10.98
CA ASN A 483 -19.42 5.86 -9.70
C ASN A 483 -19.02 4.46 -9.20
N GLY A 484 -17.77 4.05 -9.48
CA GLY A 484 -17.20 2.76 -9.11
C GLY A 484 -17.72 1.55 -9.89
N LYS A 485 -18.42 1.73 -11.01
CA LYS A 485 -19.11 0.65 -11.74
C LYS A 485 -18.81 0.67 -13.23
N ILE A 486 -18.83 -0.51 -13.85
CA ILE A 486 -18.78 -0.64 -15.30
C ILE A 486 -19.60 -1.85 -15.75
N SER A 487 -20.45 -1.67 -16.76
CA SER A 487 -21.28 -2.76 -17.28
C SER A 487 -20.54 -3.65 -18.27
N LEU A 488 -21.02 -4.88 -18.45
CA LEU A 488 -20.48 -5.81 -19.47
C LEU A 488 -20.53 -5.23 -20.88
N GLU A 489 -21.58 -4.46 -21.21
CA GLU A 489 -21.70 -3.77 -22.50
C GLU A 489 -20.61 -2.71 -22.67
N GLN A 490 -20.34 -1.90 -21.64
CA GLN A 490 -19.28 -0.89 -21.66
C GLN A 490 -17.90 -1.53 -21.83
N LEU A 491 -17.64 -2.62 -21.12
CA LEU A 491 -16.41 -3.40 -21.28
C LEU A 491 -16.26 -3.94 -22.71
N ARG A 492 -17.33 -4.50 -23.28
CA ARG A 492 -17.34 -4.96 -24.68
C ARG A 492 -16.97 -3.84 -25.64
N ARG A 493 -17.56 -2.65 -25.48
CA ARG A 493 -17.30 -1.50 -26.35
C ARG A 493 -15.86 -0.99 -26.22
N LEU A 494 -15.31 -0.92 -25.01
CA LEU A 494 -13.91 -0.55 -24.77
C LEU A 494 -12.95 -1.56 -25.39
N TYR A 495 -13.08 -2.85 -25.07
CA TYR A 495 -12.15 -3.89 -25.52
C TYR A 495 -12.33 -4.31 -26.98
N SER A 496 -13.39 -3.86 -27.67
CA SER A 496 -13.52 -3.97 -29.13
C SER A 496 -13.04 -2.73 -29.89
N GLY A 497 -12.58 -1.70 -29.17
CA GLY A 497 -12.13 -0.43 -29.76
C GLY A 497 -13.26 0.46 -30.28
N GLN A 498 -14.52 0.17 -29.94
CA GLN A 498 -15.66 1.05 -30.27
C GLN A 498 -15.68 2.32 -29.42
N ILE A 499 -15.01 2.30 -28.27
CA ILE A 499 -14.75 3.47 -27.43
C ILE A 499 -13.25 3.60 -27.28
N THR A 500 -12.71 4.77 -27.63
CA THR A 500 -11.27 5.05 -27.56
C THR A 500 -10.93 6.21 -26.63
N ASN A 501 -11.93 6.95 -26.17
CA ASN A 501 -11.79 8.03 -25.21
C ASN A 501 -12.80 7.88 -24.07
N TRP A 502 -12.39 8.15 -22.84
CA TRP A 502 -13.25 8.03 -21.65
C TRP A 502 -14.51 8.88 -21.72
N LYS A 503 -14.45 10.06 -22.36
CA LYS A 503 -15.61 10.96 -22.54
C LYS A 503 -16.68 10.40 -23.47
N GLU A 504 -16.34 9.48 -24.39
CA GLU A 504 -17.31 8.79 -25.25
C GLU A 504 -18.18 7.78 -24.46
N LEU A 505 -17.72 7.39 -23.27
CA LEU A 505 -18.43 6.46 -22.39
C LEU A 505 -19.50 7.16 -21.55
N ASP A 506 -19.17 8.34 -21.02
CA ASP A 506 -20.05 9.23 -20.23
C ASP A 506 -19.46 10.65 -20.25
N ASP A 507 -20.29 11.67 -20.49
CA ASP A 507 -19.84 13.08 -20.54
C ASP A 507 -19.21 13.59 -19.23
N LYS A 508 -19.42 12.90 -18.11
CA LYS A 508 -18.79 13.20 -16.81
C LYS A 508 -17.36 12.71 -16.69
N LEU A 509 -16.92 11.84 -17.58
CA LEU A 509 -15.56 11.31 -17.59
C LEU A 509 -14.58 12.28 -18.25
N PRO A 510 -13.29 12.23 -17.88
CA PRO A 510 -12.29 13.10 -18.47
C PRO A 510 -12.13 12.83 -19.98
N ASP A 511 -11.83 13.89 -20.73
CA ASP A 511 -11.40 13.79 -22.12
C ASP A 511 -9.97 13.22 -22.16
N LEU A 512 -9.89 11.89 -22.18
CA LEU A 512 -8.65 11.17 -21.99
C LEU A 512 -8.66 9.89 -22.83
N PRO A 513 -7.62 9.62 -23.64
CA PRO A 513 -7.52 8.39 -24.40
C PRO A 513 -7.54 7.16 -23.49
N VAL A 514 -8.23 6.10 -23.93
CA VAL A 514 -8.29 4.82 -23.22
C VAL A 514 -7.05 4.00 -23.55
N LYS A 515 -6.36 3.51 -22.51
CA LYS A 515 -5.27 2.53 -22.65
C LYS A 515 -5.69 1.19 -22.05
N LEU A 516 -5.67 0.14 -22.86
CA LEU A 516 -6.17 -1.18 -22.49
C LEU A 516 -5.03 -2.10 -22.04
N TYR A 517 -5.19 -2.77 -20.90
CA TYR A 517 -4.27 -3.80 -20.42
C TYR A 517 -4.96 -5.16 -20.33
N ILE A 518 -4.22 -6.21 -20.68
CA ILE A 518 -4.63 -7.60 -20.50
C ILE A 518 -3.52 -8.43 -19.83
N PRO A 519 -3.88 -9.44 -19.02
CA PRO A 519 -2.93 -10.31 -18.33
C PRO A 519 -2.25 -11.30 -19.30
N ILE A 520 -1.05 -11.78 -18.93
CA ILE A 520 -0.31 -12.78 -19.74
C ILE A 520 -0.95 -14.18 -19.69
N GLU A 521 -1.80 -14.42 -18.70
CA GLU A 521 -2.50 -15.67 -18.47
C GLU A 521 -3.59 -15.90 -19.52
N LYS A 522 -3.27 -16.73 -20.52
CA LYS A 522 -4.17 -17.02 -21.65
C LYS A 522 -5.56 -17.50 -21.23
N ALA A 523 -5.68 -18.29 -20.16
CA ALA A 523 -6.98 -18.77 -19.70
C ALA A 523 -7.83 -17.64 -19.11
N VAL A 524 -7.20 -16.65 -18.46
CA VAL A 524 -7.87 -15.45 -17.93
C VAL A 524 -8.39 -14.58 -19.08
N VAL A 525 -7.58 -14.36 -20.12
CA VAL A 525 -7.99 -13.62 -21.33
C VAL A 525 -9.12 -14.33 -22.06
N GLN A 526 -9.02 -15.65 -22.24
CA GLN A 526 -10.06 -16.45 -22.88
C GLN A 526 -11.38 -16.42 -22.09
N ARG A 527 -11.30 -16.52 -20.77
CA ARG A 527 -12.49 -16.45 -19.90
C ARG A 527 -13.15 -15.07 -19.97
N PHE A 528 -12.36 -14.00 -19.96
CA PHE A 528 -12.88 -12.65 -20.19
C PHE A 528 -13.61 -12.56 -21.55
N LYS A 529 -12.99 -13.10 -22.60
CA LYS A 529 -13.56 -13.12 -23.96
C LYS A 529 -14.91 -13.86 -24.01
N GLU A 530 -14.98 -15.04 -23.38
CA GLU A 530 -16.20 -15.86 -23.33
C GLU A 530 -17.38 -15.17 -22.64
N ILE A 531 -17.11 -14.40 -21.58
CA ILE A 531 -18.15 -13.70 -20.83
C ILE A 531 -18.57 -12.43 -21.59
N ILE A 532 -17.61 -11.61 -22.03
CA ILE A 532 -17.88 -10.30 -22.62
C ILE A 532 -18.45 -10.38 -24.03
N PHE A 533 -17.98 -11.35 -24.84
CA PHE A 533 -18.31 -11.42 -26.27
C PHE A 533 -19.17 -12.64 -26.63
N LYS A 534 -19.80 -13.32 -25.66
CA LYS A 534 -20.59 -14.54 -25.87
C LYS A 534 -21.53 -14.49 -27.08
N ASN A 535 -22.19 -13.36 -27.28
CA ASN A 535 -23.17 -13.14 -28.35
C ASN A 535 -22.69 -12.11 -29.40
N TYR A 536 -21.40 -11.81 -29.43
CA TYR A 536 -20.80 -10.72 -30.22
C TYR A 536 -19.53 -11.20 -30.94
N PRO A 537 -19.64 -12.15 -31.89
CA PRO A 537 -18.50 -12.78 -32.55
C PRO A 537 -17.63 -11.78 -33.33
N LEU A 538 -18.24 -10.78 -33.97
CA LEU A 538 -17.50 -9.75 -34.72
C LEU A 538 -16.65 -8.87 -33.80
N GLU A 539 -17.17 -8.48 -32.64
CA GLU A 539 -16.41 -7.75 -31.63
C GLU A 539 -15.35 -8.62 -30.95
N ALA A 540 -15.59 -9.92 -30.78
CA ALA A 540 -14.58 -10.88 -30.33
C ALA A 540 -13.40 -10.99 -31.32
N GLU A 541 -13.66 -10.95 -32.62
CA GLU A 541 -12.63 -10.91 -33.65
C GLU A 541 -11.85 -9.60 -33.59
N ARG A 542 -12.52 -8.46 -33.44
CA ARG A 542 -11.85 -7.16 -33.25
C ARG A 542 -10.96 -7.15 -32.01
N PHE A 543 -11.44 -7.66 -30.88
CA PHE A 543 -10.63 -7.79 -29.67
C PHE A 543 -9.34 -8.57 -29.94
N GLN A 544 -9.42 -9.69 -30.67
CA GLN A 544 -8.24 -10.47 -31.06
C GLN A 544 -7.31 -9.66 -31.98
N GLN A 545 -7.85 -8.97 -32.98
CA GLN A 545 -7.07 -8.12 -33.89
C GLN A 545 -6.31 -7.02 -33.13
N LEU A 546 -6.94 -6.37 -32.14
CA LEU A 546 -6.29 -5.34 -31.33
C LEU A 546 -5.14 -5.88 -30.47
N ILE A 547 -5.24 -7.14 -30.01
CA ILE A 547 -4.14 -7.85 -29.33
C ILE A 547 -3.00 -8.12 -30.32
N ASP A 548 -3.32 -8.67 -31.49
CA ASP A 548 -2.32 -9.06 -32.49
C ASP A 548 -1.57 -7.83 -33.04
N GLN A 549 -2.27 -6.70 -33.17
CA GLN A 549 -1.72 -5.39 -33.55
C GLN A 549 -0.98 -4.67 -32.41
N LYS A 550 -0.96 -5.24 -31.19
CA LYS A 550 -0.34 -4.65 -29.99
C LYS A 550 -0.92 -3.29 -29.59
N ILE A 551 -2.17 -3.02 -29.95
CA ILE A 551 -2.91 -1.83 -29.47
C ILE A 551 -3.29 -2.04 -28.00
N ILE A 552 -3.66 -3.27 -27.64
CA ILE A 552 -3.87 -3.69 -26.26
C ILE A 552 -2.54 -4.12 -25.65
N THR A 553 -2.21 -3.59 -24.48
CA THR A 553 -0.95 -3.90 -23.78
C THR A 553 -1.06 -5.24 -23.04
N LEU A 554 -0.29 -6.23 -23.49
CA LEU A 554 -0.14 -7.52 -22.82
C LEU A 554 0.95 -7.43 -21.74
N GLN A 555 0.58 -7.61 -20.46
CA GLN A 555 1.50 -7.46 -19.34
C GLN A 555 1.07 -8.28 -18.11
N GLU A 556 2.01 -8.70 -17.27
CA GLU A 556 1.68 -9.29 -15.98
C GLU A 556 0.90 -8.29 -15.12
N THR A 557 -0.19 -8.76 -14.49
CA THR A 557 -1.06 -7.91 -13.66
C THR A 557 -0.26 -7.11 -12.63
N ILE A 558 0.67 -7.73 -11.90
CA ILE A 558 1.49 -7.03 -10.88
C ILE A 558 2.32 -5.89 -11.49
N ASN A 559 2.85 -6.05 -12.70
CA ASN A 559 3.62 -5.00 -13.36
C ASN A 559 2.71 -3.88 -13.87
N THR A 560 1.52 -4.21 -14.38
CA THR A 560 0.49 -3.22 -14.71
C THR A 560 0.15 -2.35 -13.49
N LEU A 561 -0.02 -2.99 -12.32
CA LEU A 561 -0.35 -2.31 -11.07
C LEU A 561 0.82 -1.48 -10.52
N ARG A 562 2.07 -1.95 -10.59
CA ARG A 562 3.22 -1.28 -9.95
C ARG A 562 3.76 -0.08 -10.71
N SER A 563 3.81 -0.14 -12.05
CA SER A 563 4.61 0.81 -12.83
C SER A 563 3.89 1.50 -13.98
N ASN A 564 2.77 0.95 -14.46
CA ASN A 564 2.20 1.39 -15.73
C ASN A 564 0.92 2.18 -15.52
N ILE A 565 -0.12 1.54 -14.97
CA ILE A 565 -1.48 2.10 -15.02
C ILE A 565 -1.61 3.42 -14.25
N LEU A 566 -0.93 3.53 -13.11
CA LEU A 566 -0.93 4.75 -12.31
C LEU A 566 -0.01 5.83 -12.90
N ALA A 567 1.19 5.46 -13.33
CA ALA A 567 2.13 6.41 -13.94
C ALA A 567 1.56 7.02 -15.24
N ASP A 568 0.93 6.19 -16.08
CA ASP A 568 0.24 6.61 -17.29
C ASP A 568 -0.86 7.65 -16.99
N PHE A 569 -1.60 7.46 -15.89
CA PHE A 569 -2.63 8.37 -15.42
C PHE A 569 -2.07 9.65 -14.77
N GLU A 570 -1.00 9.55 -13.99
CA GLU A 570 -0.33 10.69 -13.35
C GLU A 570 0.30 11.64 -14.38
N ASN A 571 0.86 11.08 -15.46
CA ASN A 571 1.36 11.83 -16.61
C ASN A 571 0.25 12.43 -17.49
N ARG A 572 -1.04 12.16 -17.18
CA ARG A 572 -2.24 12.64 -17.88
C ARG A 572 -2.25 12.38 -19.40
N GLN A 573 -1.52 11.37 -19.87
CA GLN A 573 -1.48 11.05 -21.29
C GLN A 573 -2.63 10.14 -21.71
N ASN A 574 -3.07 9.26 -20.81
CA ASN A 574 -4.15 8.31 -21.04
C ASN A 574 -4.74 7.83 -19.71
N GLY A 575 -5.93 7.22 -19.78
CA GLY A 575 -6.60 6.60 -18.65
C GLY A 575 -6.62 5.11 -18.87
N GLY A 576 -5.86 4.37 -18.05
CA GLY A 576 -5.78 2.94 -18.17
C GLY A 576 -7.06 2.22 -17.70
N ILE A 577 -7.40 1.10 -18.33
CA ILE A 577 -8.30 0.09 -17.77
C ILE A 577 -7.70 -1.29 -18.03
N GLY A 578 -7.70 -2.12 -17.00
CA GLY A 578 -7.15 -3.47 -17.05
C GLY A 578 -8.06 -4.48 -16.37
N PHE A 579 -7.74 -5.75 -16.60
CA PHE A 579 -8.30 -6.83 -15.81
C PHE A 579 -7.22 -7.84 -15.40
N GLY A 580 -7.49 -8.56 -14.32
CA GLY A 580 -6.57 -9.55 -13.77
C GLY A 580 -7.20 -10.34 -12.64
N LEU A 581 -6.45 -11.30 -12.08
CA LEU A 581 -6.92 -12.13 -10.97
C LEU A 581 -7.05 -11.29 -9.69
N LEU A 582 -8.15 -11.48 -8.95
CA LEU A 582 -8.38 -10.78 -7.68
C LEU A 582 -7.22 -11.03 -6.70
N SER A 583 -6.71 -12.26 -6.64
CA SER A 583 -5.56 -12.61 -5.79
C SER A 583 -4.31 -11.76 -6.03
N LYS A 584 -4.18 -11.13 -7.20
CA LYS A 584 -3.07 -10.24 -7.58
C LYS A 584 -3.40 -8.76 -7.41
N VAL A 585 -4.69 -8.41 -7.45
CA VAL A 585 -5.20 -7.02 -7.38
C VAL A 585 -5.57 -6.63 -5.95
N TYR A 586 -5.99 -7.58 -5.13
CA TYR A 586 -6.34 -7.34 -3.73
C TYR A 586 -5.16 -6.73 -2.97
N ASN A 587 -5.44 -5.76 -2.10
CA ASN A 587 -4.47 -4.97 -1.34
C ASN A 587 -3.47 -4.13 -2.16
N GLN A 588 -3.70 -3.93 -3.46
CA GLN A 588 -2.90 -3.03 -4.30
C GLN A 588 -3.44 -1.59 -4.24
N CYS A 589 -2.54 -0.63 -4.14
CA CYS A 589 -2.86 0.79 -3.90
C CYS A 589 -3.09 1.62 -5.17
N SER A 590 -2.65 1.11 -6.32
CA SER A 590 -2.56 1.89 -7.55
C SER A 590 -3.85 1.91 -8.38
N VAL A 591 -4.84 1.11 -7.98
CA VAL A 591 -6.06 0.88 -8.75
C VAL A 591 -7.30 0.73 -7.88
N TYR A 592 -8.45 1.04 -8.48
CA TYR A 592 -9.77 0.80 -7.92
C TYR A 592 -10.46 -0.36 -8.66
N PRO A 593 -10.83 -1.45 -7.96
CA PRO A 593 -11.64 -2.52 -8.53
C PRO A 593 -13.09 -2.05 -8.76
N LEU A 594 -13.55 -2.12 -10.01
CA LEU A 594 -14.89 -1.71 -10.41
C LEU A 594 -15.91 -2.80 -10.10
N SER A 595 -17.13 -2.38 -9.77
CA SER A 595 -18.31 -3.27 -9.79
C SER A 595 -18.63 -3.63 -11.22
N VAL A 596 -18.99 -4.89 -11.48
CA VAL A 596 -19.23 -5.39 -12.84
C VAL A 596 -20.49 -6.23 -12.93
N GLY A 597 -21.25 -6.06 -14.01
CA GLY A 597 -22.45 -6.84 -14.29
C GLY A 597 -23.28 -6.21 -15.41
N GLU A 598 -24.52 -6.66 -15.54
CA GLU A 598 -25.49 -5.96 -16.38
C GLU A 598 -25.76 -4.56 -15.82
N LYS A 599 -26.13 -3.61 -16.68
CA LYS A 599 -26.36 -2.22 -16.26
C LYS A 599 -27.42 -2.16 -15.14
N GLY A 600 -27.05 -1.62 -13.98
CA GLY A 600 -27.91 -1.54 -12.79
C GLY A 600 -27.95 -2.81 -11.93
N LYS A 601 -27.18 -3.84 -12.28
CA LYS A 601 -26.99 -5.09 -11.52
C LYS A 601 -25.49 -5.42 -11.38
N GLU A 602 -24.65 -4.39 -11.39
CA GLU A 602 -23.22 -4.56 -11.20
C GLU A 602 -22.93 -5.04 -9.77
N VAL A 603 -22.03 -6.02 -9.65
CA VAL A 603 -21.65 -6.60 -8.36
C VAL A 603 -20.23 -6.19 -8.04
N GLN A 604 -20.02 -5.65 -6.83
CA GLN A 604 -18.73 -5.20 -6.37
C GLN A 604 -17.86 -6.39 -5.89
N PRO A 605 -16.63 -6.57 -6.41
CA PRO A 605 -15.74 -7.64 -5.95
C PRO A 605 -15.19 -7.47 -4.52
N LEU A 606 -15.17 -6.25 -3.98
CA LEU A 606 -14.68 -5.95 -2.63
C LEU A 606 -15.76 -5.29 -1.75
N VAL A 607 -15.96 -5.79 -0.54
CA VAL A 607 -16.88 -5.19 0.44
C VAL A 607 -16.12 -4.68 1.65
N GLN A 608 -16.64 -3.63 2.26
CA GLN A 608 -16.20 -3.16 3.56
C GLN A 608 -16.51 -4.21 4.65
N ASN A 609 -15.94 -4.05 5.83
CA ASN A 609 -16.13 -4.98 6.95
C ASN A 609 -17.59 -5.07 7.42
N ASN A 610 -18.37 -4.01 7.22
CA ASN A 610 -19.82 -3.98 7.49
C ASN A 610 -20.66 -4.69 6.39
N GLY A 611 -20.03 -5.17 5.31
CA GLY A 611 -20.69 -5.87 4.21
C GLY A 611 -21.16 -4.97 3.07
N GLU A 612 -21.04 -3.64 3.20
CA GLU A 612 -21.39 -2.73 2.12
C GLU A 612 -20.33 -2.70 1.02
N ASP A 613 -20.73 -2.40 -0.21
CA ASP A 613 -19.80 -2.21 -1.33
C ASP A 613 -18.76 -1.12 -1.00
N ILE A 614 -17.52 -1.32 -1.46
CA ILE A 614 -16.57 -0.20 -1.52
C ILE A 614 -17.07 0.84 -2.53
N ASN A 615 -16.73 2.10 -2.27
CA ASN A 615 -17.06 3.20 -3.16
C ASN A 615 -15.79 4.01 -3.50
N PRO A 616 -15.80 4.81 -4.58
CA PRO A 616 -14.62 5.60 -4.99
C PRO A 616 -14.12 6.66 -3.98
N GLN A 617 -14.88 6.96 -2.92
CA GLN A 617 -14.46 7.86 -1.84
C GLN A 617 -13.72 7.11 -0.72
N LEU A 618 -13.77 5.78 -0.71
CA LEU A 618 -12.99 4.95 0.20
C LEU A 618 -11.54 4.94 -0.26
N ASP A 619 -10.63 5.30 0.64
CA ASP A 619 -9.21 5.28 0.33
C ASP A 619 -8.68 3.86 0.47
N LEU A 620 -8.70 3.10 -0.63
CA LEU A 620 -8.19 1.72 -0.65
C LEU A 620 -6.71 1.62 -0.23
N CYS A 621 -5.96 2.72 -0.28
CA CYS A 621 -4.61 2.76 0.25
C CYS A 621 -4.66 2.86 1.77
N ASN A 622 -5.25 3.94 2.32
CA ASN A 622 -5.30 4.33 3.75
C ASN A 622 -6.21 3.44 4.62
N ASP A 623 -7.17 2.77 3.98
CA ASP A 623 -8.17 1.94 4.64
C ASP A 623 -7.92 0.44 4.39
N LYS A 624 -6.66 0.01 4.15
CA LYS A 624 -6.35 -1.44 4.07
C LYS A 624 -6.81 -2.18 5.33
N GLY A 625 -7.44 -3.32 5.11
CA GLY A 625 -8.10 -4.12 6.16
C GLY A 625 -9.46 -3.58 6.62
N SER A 626 -9.94 -2.46 6.08
CA SER A 626 -11.35 -2.04 6.21
C SER A 626 -12.27 -2.72 5.20
N TYR A 627 -11.69 -3.29 4.14
CA TYR A 627 -12.37 -4.02 3.08
C TYR A 627 -11.75 -5.41 2.90
N LYS A 628 -12.52 -6.29 2.28
CA LYS A 628 -12.21 -7.70 2.05
C LYS A 628 -12.86 -8.16 0.74
N PRO A 629 -12.41 -9.25 0.12
CA PRO A 629 -13.12 -9.87 -0.98
C PRO A 629 -14.59 -10.15 -0.62
N ASN A 630 -15.49 -9.93 -1.58
CA ASN A 630 -16.91 -10.20 -1.42
C ASN A 630 -17.19 -11.72 -1.48
N ALA A 631 -16.90 -12.42 -0.38
CA ALA A 631 -17.01 -13.88 -0.33
C ALA A 631 -18.43 -14.39 -0.65
N GLU A 632 -19.46 -13.62 -0.31
CA GLU A 632 -20.84 -13.96 -0.62
C GLU A 632 -21.11 -13.91 -2.13
N ALA A 633 -20.72 -12.83 -2.80
CA ALA A 633 -20.90 -12.70 -4.24
C ALA A 633 -20.17 -13.79 -5.04
N PHE A 634 -18.99 -14.21 -4.60
CA PHE A 634 -18.23 -15.26 -5.28
C PHE A 634 -18.78 -16.66 -4.98
N SER A 635 -19.04 -17.00 -3.71
CA SER A 635 -19.58 -18.33 -3.35
C SER A 635 -20.96 -18.59 -3.95
N GLN A 636 -21.82 -17.58 -4.02
CA GLN A 636 -23.15 -17.66 -4.64
C GLN A 636 -23.13 -17.46 -6.15
N LYS A 637 -21.96 -17.24 -6.76
CA LYS A 637 -21.78 -16.99 -8.20
C LYS A 637 -22.56 -15.78 -8.73
N LEU A 638 -22.74 -14.77 -7.89
CA LEU A 638 -23.36 -13.49 -8.27
C LEU A 638 -22.37 -12.60 -9.03
N TYR A 639 -21.09 -12.65 -8.70
CA TYR A 639 -20.06 -11.91 -9.44
C TYR A 639 -19.76 -12.58 -10.80
N PRO A 640 -19.83 -11.87 -11.95
CA PRO A 640 -19.82 -12.50 -13.28
C PRO A 640 -18.56 -13.31 -13.61
N PHE A 641 -17.41 -12.92 -13.04
CA PHE A 641 -16.10 -13.50 -13.38
C PHE A 641 -15.54 -14.40 -12.28
N VAL A 642 -16.40 -15.03 -11.46
CA VAL A 642 -15.94 -15.99 -10.46
C VAL A 642 -15.34 -17.25 -11.09
N SER A 643 -14.26 -17.74 -10.47
CA SER A 643 -13.59 -19.00 -10.82
C SER A 643 -13.41 -19.86 -9.57
N PRO A 644 -14.03 -21.06 -9.49
CA PRO A 644 -13.79 -21.98 -8.38
C PRO A 644 -12.42 -22.63 -8.53
N ILE A 645 -11.59 -22.59 -7.49
CA ILE A 645 -10.32 -23.31 -7.45
C ILE A 645 -10.61 -24.70 -6.91
N ALA A 646 -10.23 -25.73 -7.66
CA ALA A 646 -10.51 -27.10 -7.29
C ALA A 646 -9.30 -28.00 -7.44
N VAL A 647 -9.23 -29.00 -6.55
CA VAL A 647 -8.32 -30.14 -6.65
C VAL A 647 -9.01 -31.19 -7.49
N VAL A 648 -8.38 -31.62 -8.58
CA VAL A 648 -8.88 -32.64 -9.50
C VAL A 648 -8.03 -33.90 -9.38
N TYR A 649 -8.67 -35.03 -9.12
CA TYR A 649 -8.00 -36.31 -8.88
C TYR A 649 -8.81 -37.50 -9.43
N PRO A 650 -8.18 -38.67 -9.65
CA PRO A 650 -8.86 -39.87 -10.18
C PRO A 650 -9.94 -40.41 -9.24
N ASN A 651 -10.98 -41.04 -9.80
CA ASN A 651 -12.10 -41.62 -9.05
C ASN A 651 -11.80 -42.99 -8.42
N ASP A 652 -10.60 -43.55 -8.60
CA ASP A 652 -10.22 -44.83 -7.99
C ASP A 652 -9.70 -44.66 -6.55
N GLU A 653 -10.04 -45.61 -5.68
CA GLU A 653 -9.77 -45.57 -4.23
C GLU A 653 -8.29 -45.45 -3.87
N ILE A 654 -7.37 -45.88 -4.75
CA ILE A 654 -5.94 -45.86 -4.47
C ILE A 654 -5.34 -44.52 -4.85
N ARG A 655 -5.60 -44.02 -6.07
CA ARG A 655 -4.99 -42.76 -6.56
C ARG A 655 -5.69 -41.51 -6.03
N SER A 656 -6.96 -41.61 -5.61
CA SER A 656 -7.73 -40.48 -5.06
C SER A 656 -7.20 -39.97 -3.72
N GLN A 657 -6.57 -40.82 -2.91
CA GLN A 657 -6.27 -40.53 -1.50
C GLN A 657 -5.45 -39.25 -1.32
N ALA A 658 -4.44 -39.03 -2.16
CA ALA A 658 -3.58 -37.85 -2.06
C ALA A 658 -4.32 -36.56 -2.41
N GLY A 659 -5.09 -36.54 -3.50
CA GLY A 659 -5.87 -35.38 -3.91
C GLY A 659 -6.99 -35.06 -2.93
N LYS A 660 -7.70 -36.09 -2.45
CA LYS A 660 -8.75 -35.95 -1.44
C LYS A 660 -8.19 -35.41 -0.13
N SER A 661 -7.11 -36.00 0.40
CA SER A 661 -6.48 -35.53 1.64
C SER A 661 -5.96 -34.10 1.51
N PHE A 662 -5.41 -33.74 0.35
CA PHE A 662 -4.96 -32.38 0.08
C PHE A 662 -6.13 -31.38 0.08
N ALA A 663 -7.26 -31.75 -0.54
CA ALA A 663 -8.47 -30.94 -0.50
C ALA A 663 -9.02 -30.80 0.93
N GLU A 664 -9.05 -31.88 1.72
CA GLU A 664 -9.48 -31.86 3.11
C GLU A 664 -8.59 -30.96 3.99
N ILE A 665 -7.26 -31.04 3.83
CA ILE A 665 -6.29 -30.15 4.50
C ILE A 665 -6.63 -28.68 4.25
N LEU A 666 -6.85 -28.31 2.98
CA LEU A 666 -7.13 -26.93 2.59
C LEU A 666 -8.53 -26.46 3.03
N LYS A 667 -9.47 -27.38 3.26
CA LYS A 667 -10.83 -27.09 3.73
C LYS A 667 -10.96 -26.92 5.24
N THR A 668 -9.92 -27.26 6.03
CA THR A 668 -9.88 -26.96 7.48
C THR A 668 -9.98 -25.46 7.73
N ASP A 669 -10.37 -25.04 8.94
CA ASP A 669 -10.46 -23.62 9.29
C ASP A 669 -9.08 -22.93 9.18
N GLU A 670 -8.01 -23.63 9.57
CA GLU A 670 -6.62 -23.17 9.38
C GLU A 670 -6.25 -23.07 7.89
N GLY A 671 -6.56 -24.08 7.08
CA GLY A 671 -6.30 -24.06 5.63
C GLY A 671 -7.05 -22.93 4.92
N GLN A 672 -8.31 -22.69 5.27
CA GLN A 672 -9.12 -21.59 4.74
C GLN A 672 -8.58 -20.22 5.14
N GLN A 673 -8.06 -20.09 6.37
CA GLN A 673 -7.42 -18.86 6.83
C GLN A 673 -6.13 -18.58 6.03
N LEU A 674 -5.29 -19.60 5.79
CA LEU A 674 -4.09 -19.45 4.94
C LEU A 674 -4.47 -19.03 3.51
N LEU A 675 -5.49 -19.66 2.91
CA LEU A 675 -5.95 -19.27 1.56
C LEU A 675 -6.45 -17.82 1.53
N LYS A 676 -7.21 -17.40 2.54
CA LYS A 676 -7.70 -16.03 2.69
C LYS A 676 -6.59 -14.99 2.79
N GLU A 677 -5.53 -15.28 3.55
CA GLU A 677 -4.37 -14.39 3.70
C GLU A 677 -3.62 -14.19 2.38
N THR A 678 -3.67 -15.16 1.47
CA THR A 678 -3.08 -15.02 0.12
C THR A 678 -3.94 -14.24 -0.88
N GLY A 679 -5.11 -13.74 -0.43
CA GLY A 679 -6.04 -12.98 -1.26
C GLY A 679 -7.06 -13.84 -2.02
N LEU A 680 -7.09 -15.16 -1.77
CA LEU A 680 -8.15 -16.03 -2.25
C LEU A 680 -9.40 -15.90 -1.37
N ILE A 681 -10.53 -16.38 -1.90
CA ILE A 681 -11.81 -16.32 -1.21
C ILE A 681 -12.10 -17.69 -0.60
N PRO A 682 -12.18 -17.81 0.73
CA PRO A 682 -12.51 -19.08 1.38
C PRO A 682 -13.95 -19.50 1.08
N GLN A 683 -14.20 -20.81 1.13
CA GLN A 683 -15.55 -21.39 1.01
C GLN A 683 -16.40 -21.16 2.26
N ASN A 684 -15.76 -21.20 3.44
CA ASN A 684 -16.44 -21.12 4.72
C ASN A 684 -16.51 -19.67 5.21
N LYS A 685 -17.70 -19.24 5.67
CA LYS A 685 -17.99 -17.86 6.12
C LYS A 685 -17.36 -17.47 7.47
N LYS A 686 -16.51 -18.32 8.09
CA LYS A 686 -16.03 -18.11 9.46
C LYS A 686 -14.97 -17.01 9.58
#